data_AF-A0A398CJP2-F1
#
_entry.id   AF-A0A398CJP2-F1
#
_cell.length_a   1.000
_cell.length_b   1.000
_cell.length_c   1.000
_cell.angle_alpha   90.00
_cell.angle_beta   90.00
_cell.angle_gamma   90.00
#
_symmetry.space_group_name_H-M   'P 1'
#
loop_
_entity.id
_entity.type
_entity.pdbx_description
1 polymer ?
#
loop_
_entity_poly.entity_id
_entity_poly.type
_entity_poly.pdbx_seq_one_letter_code
_entity_poly.pdbx_strand_id
1 'polypeptide(L)'
;MKMKRTAACVLATALALGIPAASASYAGFAAAAESAAKTDSIDSQNASAFLDRFFEQEDVKRQASAIAVSIVKDGKVLAERGYGFTDDVSNAAVDPGLTTFRIASVSKVFTVFGLMQLVDQGKVSLQDNIEKYLGGYKVVNPFGKPVTVEMLLTHTTGFEVREPTNANFLLDPSQKPGTLEEAIFASFPPVVREPGTSYMYDNFASELAGYLVEKISGEPFNDYMTKHVFQPLGMTSTSYLQTEELLGRLPTAYDGGGSAVPVYRLTPSVIPEGSMITTAQDVSRFMLAFLNGGTAADGKSILSPSSVKAMSTFHVAINADVPDIAYGFEAPPLLYSNGRNVITKDGAIPGFSSFMWLLPEEKTGVFVTYNTNSGLSIELFREFMNRYYPGQTTFGDAGYKARPQSELKRFEGIYSDLRYGRLTSVRADADGTLSAGNSAGVFIKLKQSGELLFVDELGNPFAFKLDDQGNVDYLKYSNPGSYAAKLPKAAGFPDVPEDHPYAKYIHGLQAMGLLTADPAKPIGAENPVTREQFVHEIVREFGLPAATGSASFRDVAASPYGADIQAALELGLLNGTGNGYFRPERPIKREEAAVIVRRLLEISGVRIADSQTALAPGTSKWAETSVKALIDFKIHGPEVSFGNGQANYGSQKSLNVQELAAIMFLLQLPEVSLIQ
;
A
#
# COMPACT_ATOMS: atom_id res chain seq x y z
N MET A 1 -2.15 -3.06 -44.23
CA MET A 1 -2.69 -2.47 -42.98
C MET A 1 -2.41 -3.43 -41.84
N LYS A 2 -1.30 -3.25 -41.12
CA LYS A 2 -0.90 -4.11 -39.99
C LYS A 2 -1.28 -3.38 -38.70
N MET A 3 -2.27 -3.88 -37.98
CA MET A 3 -2.62 -3.43 -36.62
C MET A 3 -1.40 -3.63 -35.72
N LYS A 4 -0.87 -2.53 -35.20
CA LYS A 4 0.10 -2.54 -34.12
C LYS A 4 -0.63 -3.05 -32.86
N ARG A 5 -0.13 -4.14 -32.29
CA ARG A 5 -0.49 -4.60 -30.95
C ARG A 5 0.14 -3.62 -29.96
N THR A 6 -0.64 -2.66 -29.48
CA THR A 6 -0.25 -1.82 -28.35
C THR A 6 -0.54 -2.63 -27.09
N ALA A 7 0.49 -3.28 -26.54
CA ALA A 7 0.44 -3.78 -25.18
C ALA A 7 0.56 -2.57 -24.25
N ALA A 8 -0.58 -1.98 -23.89
CA ALA A 8 -0.64 -0.98 -22.85
C ALA A 8 -0.39 -1.68 -21.51
N CYS A 9 0.83 -1.53 -20.98
CA CYS A 9 1.13 -1.80 -19.58
C CYS A 9 0.29 -0.83 -18.73
N VAL A 10 -0.78 -1.34 -18.12
CA VAL A 10 -1.37 -0.69 -16.95
C VAL A 10 -0.76 -1.39 -15.75
N LEU A 11 0.26 -0.77 -15.17
CA LEU A 11 0.53 -0.95 -13.75
C LEU A 11 -0.76 -0.52 -13.05
N ALA A 12 -1.48 -1.45 -12.45
CA ALA A 12 -2.44 -1.10 -11.42
C ALA A 12 -1.62 -0.64 -10.20
N THR A 13 -1.12 0.60 -10.27
CA THR A 13 -0.60 1.30 -9.11
C THR A 13 -1.72 1.30 -8.07
N ALA A 14 -1.41 0.78 -6.89
CA ALA A 14 -2.10 1.05 -5.65
C ALA A 14 -2.11 2.57 -5.39
N LEU A 15 -3.02 3.27 -6.09
CA LEU A 15 -3.32 4.67 -5.84
C LEU A 15 -4.14 4.75 -4.55
N ALA A 16 -3.65 5.61 -3.65
CA ALA A 16 -4.34 6.17 -2.49
C ALA A 16 -4.53 5.29 -1.23
N LEU A 17 -3.41 4.88 -0.62
CA LEU A 17 -3.24 4.90 0.85
C LEU A 17 -1.86 5.45 1.19
N GLY A 18 -1.58 6.66 0.69
CA GLY A 18 -0.72 7.62 1.39
C GLY A 18 -1.65 8.67 1.99
N ILE A 19 -1.12 9.64 2.77
CA ILE A 19 -1.87 10.84 3.16
C ILE A 19 -2.61 11.34 1.90
N PRO A 20 -3.95 11.22 1.81
CA PRO A 20 -4.63 11.58 0.59
C PRO A 20 -4.32 13.05 0.33
N ALA A 21 -3.93 13.38 -0.91
CA ALA A 21 -4.07 14.75 -1.37
C ALA A 21 -5.55 15.06 -1.21
N ALA A 22 -5.88 15.88 -0.21
CA ALA A 22 -7.23 16.33 0.03
C ALA A 22 -7.61 17.26 -1.13
N SER A 23 -8.01 16.66 -2.25
CA SER A 23 -8.74 17.34 -3.30
C SER A 23 -10.06 17.78 -2.68
N ALA A 24 -10.17 19.08 -2.48
CA ALA A 24 -11.33 19.73 -1.93
C ALA A 24 -12.59 19.42 -2.74
N SER A 25 -13.33 18.43 -2.26
CA SER A 25 -14.80 18.39 -2.29
C SER A 25 -15.30 17.87 -0.94
N TYR A 26 -14.83 18.49 0.14
CA TYR A 26 -15.38 18.35 1.49
C TYR A 26 -15.93 19.70 2.01
N ALA A 27 -16.31 20.60 1.09
CA ALA A 27 -17.06 21.80 1.43
C ALA A 27 -18.56 21.51 1.32
N GLY A 28 -19.13 21.07 2.44
CA GLY A 28 -20.58 21.04 2.64
C GLY A 28 -21.07 19.72 3.22
N PHE A 29 -20.87 19.50 4.52
CA PHE A 29 -21.88 18.98 5.47
C PHE A 29 -21.26 18.97 6.89
N ALA A 30 -20.81 20.14 7.34
CA ALA A 30 -20.58 20.40 8.76
C ALA A 30 -21.85 21.05 9.34
N ALA A 31 -22.88 20.23 9.59
CA ALA A 31 -23.99 20.54 10.50
C ALA A 31 -24.88 19.30 10.66
N ALA A 32 -24.50 18.39 11.55
CA ALA A 32 -25.44 17.49 12.22
C ALA A 32 -24.83 17.00 13.54
N ALA A 33 -24.48 17.94 14.42
CA ALA A 33 -24.42 17.62 15.84
C ALA A 33 -25.82 17.82 16.42
N GLU A 34 -26.24 16.85 17.24
CA GLU A 34 -27.44 16.82 18.08
C GLU A 34 -28.78 16.54 17.40
N SER A 35 -28.93 15.29 16.98
CA SER A 35 -30.09 14.51 17.45
C SER A 35 -29.54 13.27 18.13
N ALA A 36 -29.87 13.07 19.40
CA ALA A 36 -29.72 11.78 20.05
C ALA A 36 -30.70 10.81 19.36
N ALA A 37 -30.32 10.35 18.17
CA ALA A 37 -31.03 9.31 17.45
C ALA A 37 -31.05 8.09 18.37
N LYS A 38 -32.25 7.55 18.63
CA LYS A 38 -32.36 6.24 19.28
C LYS A 38 -31.43 5.29 18.54
N THR A 39 -30.53 4.64 19.26
CA THR A 39 -29.75 3.52 18.73
C THR A 39 -30.77 2.50 18.26
N ASP A 40 -31.02 2.43 16.94
CA ASP A 40 -31.98 1.45 16.45
C ASP A 40 -31.34 0.08 16.63
N SER A 41 -32.06 -0.80 17.30
CA SER A 41 -31.66 -2.17 17.45
C SER A 41 -31.46 -2.78 16.06
N ILE A 42 -30.30 -3.38 15.84
CA ILE A 42 -30.04 -4.14 14.62
C ILE A 42 -30.84 -5.45 14.70
N ASP A 43 -31.89 -5.52 13.91
CA ASP A 43 -32.72 -6.72 13.67
C ASP A 43 -32.84 -6.94 12.15
N SER A 44 -33.46 -8.03 11.74
CA SER A 44 -33.58 -8.38 10.32
C SER A 44 -34.27 -7.31 9.49
N GLN A 45 -35.31 -6.65 10.03
CA GLN A 45 -36.05 -5.61 9.30
C GLN A 45 -35.19 -4.36 9.13
N ASN A 46 -34.58 -3.87 10.22
CA ASN A 46 -33.76 -2.68 10.21
C ASN A 46 -32.48 -2.87 9.40
N ALA A 47 -31.83 -4.03 9.50
CA ALA A 47 -30.63 -4.36 8.73
C ALA A 47 -30.94 -4.37 7.22
N SER A 48 -32.03 -5.02 6.81
CA SER A 48 -32.46 -5.05 5.42
C SER A 48 -32.78 -3.65 4.89
N ALA A 49 -33.56 -2.87 5.64
CA ALA A 49 -33.93 -1.52 5.23
C ALA A 49 -32.72 -0.56 5.19
N PHE A 50 -31.71 -0.77 6.03
CA PHE A 50 -30.45 -0.04 5.96
C PHE A 50 -29.69 -0.35 4.67
N LEU A 51 -29.52 -1.64 4.34
CA LEU A 51 -28.83 -2.04 3.12
C LEU A 51 -29.57 -1.54 1.88
N ASP A 52 -30.91 -1.67 1.83
CA ASP A 52 -31.71 -1.21 0.70
C ASP A 52 -31.53 0.30 0.49
N ARG A 53 -31.63 1.11 1.57
CA ARG A 53 -31.38 2.56 1.48
C ARG A 53 -29.95 2.92 1.11
N PHE A 54 -28.95 2.14 1.54
CA PHE A 54 -27.56 2.40 1.23
C PHE A 54 -27.27 2.12 -0.25
N PHE A 55 -27.68 0.95 -0.74
CA PHE A 55 -27.45 0.54 -2.13
C PHE A 55 -28.41 1.16 -3.15
N GLU A 56 -29.49 1.81 -2.70
CA GLU A 56 -30.34 2.62 -3.57
C GLU A 56 -29.74 3.98 -3.92
N GLN A 57 -28.71 4.45 -3.20
CA GLN A 57 -28.09 5.74 -3.48
C GLN A 57 -27.40 5.74 -4.85
N GLU A 58 -27.60 6.81 -5.61
CA GLU A 58 -27.16 6.88 -7.01
C GLU A 58 -25.64 6.88 -7.16
N ASP A 59 -24.92 7.47 -6.21
CA ASP A 59 -23.47 7.40 -6.11
C ASP A 59 -22.99 5.99 -5.78
N VAL A 60 -23.63 5.29 -4.84
CA VAL A 60 -23.33 3.89 -4.51
C VAL A 60 -23.56 2.96 -5.71
N LYS A 61 -24.70 3.09 -6.41
CA LYS A 61 -25.01 2.27 -7.60
C LYS A 61 -23.98 2.42 -8.72
N ARG A 62 -23.32 3.57 -8.83
CA ARG A 62 -22.27 3.80 -9.84
C ARG A 62 -20.94 3.11 -9.50
N GLN A 63 -20.76 2.66 -8.25
CA GLN A 63 -19.50 2.07 -7.82
C GLN A 63 -19.35 0.58 -8.17
N ALA A 64 -20.45 -0.15 -8.38
CA ALA A 64 -20.45 -1.56 -8.76
C ALA A 64 -21.79 -2.00 -9.37
N SER A 65 -21.77 -2.91 -10.34
CA SER A 65 -22.98 -3.44 -10.97
C SER A 65 -23.50 -4.72 -10.30
N ALA A 66 -22.65 -5.47 -9.60
CA ALA A 66 -23.00 -6.68 -8.87
C ALA A 66 -22.46 -6.63 -7.44
N ILE A 67 -23.35 -6.67 -6.44
CA ILE A 67 -22.99 -6.59 -5.02
C ILE A 67 -23.74 -7.65 -4.24
N ALA A 68 -23.05 -8.38 -3.35
CA ALA A 68 -23.66 -9.29 -2.39
C ALA A 68 -23.22 -8.96 -0.96
N VAL A 69 -24.16 -8.95 -0.02
CA VAL A 69 -23.92 -8.60 1.39
C VAL A 69 -24.61 -9.58 2.33
N SER A 70 -23.94 -9.94 3.43
CA SER A 70 -24.55 -10.65 4.55
C SER A 70 -24.27 -9.96 5.89
N ILE A 71 -25.29 -9.93 6.76
CA ILE A 71 -25.21 -9.42 8.14
C ILE A 71 -25.68 -10.53 9.07
N VAL A 72 -24.86 -10.84 10.07
CA VAL A 72 -25.18 -11.83 11.11
C VAL A 72 -25.11 -11.18 12.49
N LYS A 73 -25.98 -11.60 13.40
CA LYS A 73 -25.93 -11.20 14.81
C LYS A 73 -26.55 -12.25 15.73
N ASP A 74 -25.95 -12.44 16.90
CA ASP A 74 -26.51 -13.26 18.00
C ASP A 74 -26.93 -14.67 17.52
N GLY A 75 -26.08 -15.29 16.71
CA GLY A 75 -26.30 -16.64 16.17
C GLY A 75 -27.34 -16.72 15.03
N LYS A 76 -27.74 -15.60 14.44
CA LYS A 76 -28.74 -15.55 13.35
C LYS A 76 -28.24 -14.73 12.16
N VAL A 77 -28.68 -15.14 10.97
CA VAL A 77 -28.60 -14.29 9.78
C VAL A 77 -29.67 -13.20 9.88
N LEU A 78 -29.26 -11.93 9.88
CA LEU A 78 -30.17 -10.79 9.89
C LEU A 78 -30.53 -10.35 8.47
N ALA A 79 -29.57 -10.37 7.55
CA ALA A 79 -29.78 -10.05 6.14
C ALA A 79 -28.81 -10.82 5.24
N GLU A 80 -29.31 -11.28 4.10
CA GLU A 80 -28.54 -11.75 2.94
C GLU A 80 -29.18 -11.07 1.73
N ARG A 81 -28.41 -10.25 1.02
CA ARG A 81 -28.92 -9.38 -0.06
C ARG A 81 -27.99 -9.38 -1.26
N GLY A 82 -28.59 -9.37 -2.44
CA GLY A 82 -27.92 -9.09 -3.70
C GLY A 82 -28.49 -7.80 -4.30
N TYR A 83 -27.61 -6.95 -4.83
CA TYR A 83 -27.96 -5.71 -5.50
C TYR A 83 -27.34 -5.67 -6.89
N GLY A 84 -28.12 -5.16 -7.85
CA GLY A 84 -27.72 -5.08 -9.25
C GLY A 84 -27.79 -6.42 -9.98
N PHE A 85 -26.96 -6.58 -11.01
CA PHE A 85 -27.01 -7.69 -11.97
C PHE A 85 -25.60 -8.19 -12.30
N THR A 86 -25.49 -9.45 -12.73
CA THR A 86 -24.21 -10.08 -13.05
C THR A 86 -23.50 -9.47 -14.26
N ASP A 87 -24.24 -8.74 -15.11
CA ASP A 87 -23.71 -8.04 -16.28
C ASP A 87 -22.92 -8.95 -17.24
N ASP A 88 -23.32 -10.22 -17.27
CA ASP A 88 -22.87 -11.24 -18.21
C ASP A 88 -23.96 -11.51 -19.25
N VAL A 89 -23.82 -12.58 -20.05
CA VAL A 89 -24.84 -12.93 -21.07
C VAL A 89 -26.22 -13.19 -20.43
N SER A 90 -26.27 -13.71 -19.20
CA SER A 90 -27.53 -13.96 -18.50
C SER A 90 -28.16 -12.69 -17.93
N ASN A 91 -27.33 -11.70 -17.56
CA ASN A 91 -27.70 -10.48 -16.85
C ASN A 91 -28.67 -10.74 -15.69
N ALA A 92 -28.43 -11.83 -14.95
CA ALA A 92 -29.26 -12.26 -13.84
C ALA A 92 -29.14 -11.28 -12.66
N ALA A 93 -30.22 -11.14 -11.88
CA ALA A 93 -30.14 -10.43 -10.61
C ALA A 93 -29.12 -11.14 -9.69
N VAL A 94 -28.35 -10.36 -8.93
CA VAL A 94 -27.39 -10.94 -7.99
C VAL A 94 -28.13 -11.72 -6.91
N ASP A 95 -27.75 -12.98 -6.73
CA ASP A 95 -28.29 -13.86 -5.69
C ASP A 95 -27.19 -14.15 -4.66
N PRO A 96 -27.39 -13.83 -3.37
CA PRO A 96 -26.35 -13.96 -2.35
C PRO A 96 -25.96 -15.41 -2.02
N GLY A 97 -26.75 -16.41 -2.44
CA GLY A 97 -26.46 -17.84 -2.29
C GLY A 97 -25.98 -18.53 -3.57
N LEU A 98 -26.24 -17.94 -4.75
CA LEU A 98 -25.83 -18.50 -6.05
C LEU A 98 -24.70 -17.72 -6.72
N THR A 99 -24.74 -16.39 -6.77
CA THR A 99 -23.71 -15.58 -7.42
C THR A 99 -22.42 -15.64 -6.63
N THR A 100 -21.35 -16.07 -7.29
CA THR A 100 -20.03 -16.20 -6.66
C THR A 100 -19.18 -14.95 -6.89
N PHE A 101 -18.21 -14.75 -6.00
CA PHE A 101 -17.24 -13.65 -6.10
C PHE A 101 -15.86 -14.14 -5.71
N ARG A 102 -14.82 -13.55 -6.33
CA ARG A 102 -13.45 -13.65 -5.84
C ARG A 102 -13.32 -12.73 -4.62
N ILE A 103 -12.85 -13.26 -3.49
CA ILE A 103 -12.75 -12.49 -2.24
C ILE A 103 -11.33 -12.08 -1.86
N ALA A 104 -10.36 -12.37 -2.73
CA ALA A 104 -8.98 -11.92 -2.59
C ALA A 104 -8.44 -12.15 -1.16
N SER A 105 -7.86 -11.13 -0.52
CA SER A 105 -7.20 -11.28 0.79
C SER A 105 -8.11 -11.67 1.96
N VAL A 106 -9.45 -11.62 1.84
CA VAL A 106 -10.34 -12.24 2.84
C VAL A 106 -10.08 -13.75 2.96
N SER A 107 -9.56 -14.38 1.90
CA SER A 107 -9.08 -15.77 1.89
C SER A 107 -8.08 -16.07 3.02
N LYS A 108 -7.28 -15.08 3.47
CA LYS A 108 -6.28 -15.27 4.52
C LYS A 108 -6.90 -15.66 5.85
N VAL A 109 -8.08 -15.11 6.18
CA VAL A 109 -8.83 -15.46 7.39
C VAL A 109 -9.09 -16.97 7.43
N PHE A 110 -9.53 -17.53 6.31
CA PHE A 110 -9.84 -18.95 6.18
C PHE A 110 -8.57 -19.81 6.20
N THR A 111 -7.50 -19.37 5.54
CA THR A 111 -6.19 -20.04 5.59
C THR A 111 -5.67 -20.14 7.03
N VAL A 112 -5.71 -19.03 7.77
CA VAL A 112 -5.31 -19.00 9.17
C VAL A 112 -6.23 -19.87 10.03
N PHE A 113 -7.54 -19.88 9.76
CA PHE A 113 -8.48 -20.76 10.45
C PHE A 113 -8.10 -22.24 10.30
N GLY A 114 -7.76 -22.68 9.07
CA GLY A 114 -7.28 -24.04 8.82
C GLY A 114 -5.95 -24.36 9.52
N LEU A 115 -5.01 -23.41 9.57
CA LEU A 115 -3.77 -23.61 10.32
C LEU A 115 -4.01 -23.68 11.84
N MET A 116 -4.90 -22.85 12.37
CA MET A 116 -5.26 -22.88 13.79
C MET A 116 -5.99 -24.18 14.18
N GLN A 117 -6.70 -24.84 13.25
CA GLN A 117 -7.20 -26.20 13.50
C GLN A 117 -6.06 -27.20 13.74
N LEU A 118 -4.95 -27.06 13.02
CA LEU A 118 -3.77 -27.92 13.23
C LEU A 118 -3.04 -27.57 14.53
N VAL A 119 -3.06 -26.30 14.96
CA VAL A 119 -2.59 -25.87 16.29
C VAL A 119 -3.44 -26.50 17.39
N ASP A 120 -4.77 -26.45 17.28
CA ASP A 120 -5.69 -27.09 18.24
C ASP A 120 -5.47 -28.61 18.34
N GLN A 121 -5.11 -29.24 17.22
CA GLN A 121 -4.79 -30.67 17.16
C GLN A 121 -3.39 -31.01 17.73
N GLY A 122 -2.62 -30.01 18.15
CA GLY A 122 -1.25 -30.18 18.64
C GLY A 122 -0.25 -30.62 17.58
N LYS A 123 -0.58 -30.49 16.28
CA LYS A 123 0.28 -30.89 15.16
C LYS A 123 1.37 -29.86 14.85
N VAL A 124 1.13 -28.60 15.22
CA VAL A 124 2.05 -27.48 15.04
C VAL A 124 1.96 -26.53 16.22
N SER A 125 3.10 -26.02 16.66
CA SER A 125 3.16 -24.91 17.61
C SER A 125 3.33 -23.61 16.84
N LEU A 126 2.67 -22.54 17.29
CA LEU A 126 2.90 -21.18 16.78
C LEU A 126 4.37 -20.74 16.94
N GLN A 127 5.09 -21.32 17.91
CA GLN A 127 6.50 -21.03 18.16
C GLN A 127 7.47 -21.94 17.40
N ASP A 128 6.96 -22.90 16.61
CA ASP A 128 7.83 -23.73 15.78
C ASP A 128 8.55 -22.87 14.73
N ASN A 129 9.84 -23.15 14.49
CA ASN A 129 10.55 -22.64 13.33
C ASN A 129 9.94 -23.23 12.05
N ILE A 130 9.61 -22.39 11.08
CA ILE A 130 8.99 -22.79 9.81
C ILE A 130 9.82 -23.83 9.04
N GLU A 131 11.16 -23.82 9.17
CA GLU A 131 12.05 -24.77 8.47
C GLU A 131 11.73 -26.23 8.77
N LYS A 132 11.11 -26.52 9.93
CA LYS A 132 10.63 -27.85 10.31
C LYS A 132 9.66 -28.45 9.27
N TYR A 133 8.99 -27.60 8.50
CA TYR A 133 7.91 -27.97 7.58
C TYR A 133 8.27 -27.77 6.10
N LEU A 134 9.48 -27.31 5.77
CA LEU A 134 9.89 -26.96 4.40
C LEU A 134 10.69 -28.06 3.69
N GLY A 135 10.61 -29.32 4.15
CA GLY A 135 11.24 -30.45 3.46
C GLY A 135 12.77 -30.36 3.34
N GLY A 136 13.44 -29.67 4.26
CA GLY A 136 14.89 -29.50 4.26
C GLY A 136 15.38 -28.18 3.63
N TYR A 137 14.48 -27.36 3.07
CA TYR A 137 14.82 -26.01 2.63
C TYR A 137 15.32 -25.15 3.80
N LYS A 138 16.36 -24.36 3.55
CA LYS A 138 16.99 -23.46 4.53
C LYS A 138 16.71 -22.01 4.20
N VAL A 139 16.10 -21.31 5.13
CA VAL A 139 15.76 -19.90 4.98
C VAL A 139 17.04 -19.08 5.09
N VAL A 140 17.27 -18.21 4.11
CA VAL A 140 18.40 -17.26 4.15
C VAL A 140 18.07 -16.21 5.21
N ASN A 141 18.68 -16.34 6.39
CA ASN A 141 18.41 -15.49 7.54
C ASN A 141 19.69 -15.10 8.29
N PRO A 142 20.10 -13.82 8.24
CA PRO A 142 21.33 -13.36 8.88
C PRO A 142 21.16 -12.97 10.36
N PHE A 143 19.95 -12.96 10.92
CA PHE A 143 19.65 -12.37 12.24
C PHE A 143 19.76 -13.34 13.43
N GLY A 144 20.10 -14.61 13.20
CA GLY A 144 20.24 -15.62 14.27
C GLY A 144 18.94 -15.99 15.00
N LYS A 145 17.83 -15.34 14.68
CA LYS A 145 16.49 -15.59 15.22
C LYS A 145 15.62 -16.29 14.16
N PRO A 146 15.04 -17.46 14.44
CA PRO A 146 14.24 -18.18 13.45
C PRO A 146 12.93 -17.45 13.14
N VAL A 147 12.41 -17.66 11.92
CA VAL A 147 11.03 -17.26 11.58
C VAL A 147 10.09 -18.32 12.13
N THR A 148 9.13 -17.92 12.96
CA THR A 148 8.15 -18.83 13.55
C THR A 148 6.85 -18.89 12.75
N VAL A 149 6.03 -19.90 13.02
CA VAL A 149 4.69 -20.01 12.44
C VAL A 149 3.82 -18.80 12.79
N GLU A 150 3.89 -18.31 14.03
CA GLU A 150 3.19 -17.11 14.49
C GLU A 150 3.53 -15.88 13.63
N MET A 151 4.81 -15.71 13.29
CA MET A 151 5.29 -14.58 12.48
C MET A 151 4.72 -14.58 11.06
N LEU A 152 4.29 -15.74 10.53
CA LEU A 152 3.55 -15.80 9.28
C LEU A 152 2.15 -15.18 9.41
N LEU A 153 1.49 -15.41 10.55
CA LEU A 153 0.12 -14.96 10.83
C LEU A 153 0.04 -13.51 11.27
N THR A 154 1.15 -12.97 11.80
CA THR A 154 1.27 -11.58 12.24
C THR A 154 2.01 -10.69 11.25
N HIS A 155 2.44 -11.21 10.09
CA HIS A 155 3.21 -10.45 9.12
C HIS A 155 4.47 -9.78 9.72
N THR A 156 5.17 -10.50 10.59
CA THR A 156 6.43 -10.06 11.23
C THR A 156 7.59 -11.00 10.90
N THR A 157 7.58 -11.60 9.71
CA THR A 157 8.61 -12.55 9.24
C THR A 157 9.97 -11.90 9.05
N GLY A 158 9.99 -10.60 8.71
CA GLY A 158 11.18 -9.89 8.27
C GLY A 158 11.60 -10.22 6.82
N PHE A 159 10.76 -10.93 6.07
CA PHE A 159 11.02 -11.25 4.66
C PHE A 159 11.13 -10.02 3.78
N GLU A 160 11.98 -10.10 2.75
CA GLU A 160 11.89 -9.19 1.60
C GLU A 160 10.50 -9.30 0.97
N VAL A 161 9.89 -8.15 0.63
CA VAL A 161 8.54 -8.10 0.09
C VAL A 161 8.45 -8.89 -1.23
N ARG A 162 7.38 -9.67 -1.36
CA ARG A 162 7.00 -10.38 -2.59
C ARG A 162 5.54 -10.08 -2.89
N GLU A 163 5.31 -9.37 -3.98
CA GLU A 163 3.96 -9.05 -4.46
C GLU A 163 3.57 -9.92 -5.65
N PRO A 164 2.29 -10.29 -5.79
CA PRO A 164 1.77 -10.84 -7.03
C PRO A 164 2.09 -9.93 -8.22
N THR A 165 2.44 -10.55 -9.35
CA THR A 165 2.78 -9.85 -10.59
C THR A 165 1.77 -10.17 -11.69
N ASN A 166 1.86 -9.50 -12.83
CA ASN A 166 1.04 -9.82 -14.01
C ASN A 166 1.21 -11.28 -14.47
N ALA A 167 2.33 -11.94 -14.16
CA ALA A 167 2.55 -13.35 -14.48
C ALA A 167 1.63 -14.30 -13.70
N ASN A 168 1.04 -13.85 -12.59
CA ASN A 168 0.08 -14.63 -11.81
C ASN A 168 -1.32 -14.66 -12.46
N PHE A 169 -1.58 -13.85 -13.49
CA PHE A 169 -2.87 -13.76 -14.18
C PHE A 169 -2.78 -14.33 -15.60
N LEU A 170 -3.30 -15.55 -15.77
CA LEU A 170 -3.36 -16.26 -17.03
C LEU A 170 -4.56 -15.77 -17.86
N LEU A 171 -4.29 -14.94 -18.85
CA LEU A 171 -5.28 -14.48 -19.84
C LEU A 171 -5.53 -15.51 -20.95
N ASP A 172 -4.56 -16.38 -21.21
CA ASP A 172 -4.72 -17.50 -22.12
C ASP A 172 -5.19 -18.74 -21.33
N PRO A 173 -6.45 -19.19 -21.52
CA PRO A 173 -6.99 -20.31 -20.76
C PRO A 173 -6.33 -21.65 -21.10
N SER A 174 -5.48 -21.72 -22.13
CA SER A 174 -4.69 -22.92 -22.45
C SER A 174 -3.45 -23.09 -21.56
N GLN A 175 -3.02 -22.03 -20.87
CA GLN A 175 -1.90 -22.08 -19.95
C GLN A 175 -2.26 -22.93 -18.72
N LYS A 176 -1.37 -23.85 -18.37
CA LYS A 176 -1.53 -24.66 -17.16
C LYS A 176 -0.98 -23.89 -15.95
N PRO A 177 -1.77 -23.69 -14.89
CA PRO A 177 -1.28 -23.09 -13.67
C PRO A 177 -0.27 -24.01 -12.97
N GLY A 178 0.71 -23.41 -12.30
CA GLY A 178 1.65 -24.12 -11.45
C GLY A 178 1.01 -24.63 -10.15
N THR A 179 1.77 -25.43 -9.41
CA THR A 179 1.42 -25.87 -8.05
C THR A 179 1.81 -24.85 -6.99
N LEU A 180 1.18 -24.93 -5.81
CA LEU A 180 1.51 -24.08 -4.67
C LEU A 180 2.99 -24.23 -4.25
N GLU A 181 3.51 -25.47 -4.25
CA GLU A 181 4.90 -25.76 -3.90
C GLU A 181 5.89 -25.10 -4.88
N GLU A 182 5.64 -25.21 -6.19
CA GLU A 182 6.48 -24.57 -7.21
C GLU A 182 6.51 -23.05 -7.04
N ALA A 183 5.36 -22.43 -6.76
CA ALA A 183 5.27 -20.98 -6.56
C ALA A 183 6.05 -20.49 -5.33
N ILE A 184 5.92 -21.21 -4.20
CA ILE A 184 6.64 -20.89 -2.96
C ILE A 184 8.14 -20.92 -3.17
N PHE A 185 8.69 -22.03 -3.70
CA PHE A 185 10.15 -22.17 -3.77
C PHE A 185 10.79 -21.41 -4.94
N ALA A 186 10.02 -21.05 -5.98
CA ALA A 186 10.50 -20.17 -7.04
C ALA A 186 10.72 -18.72 -6.58
N SER A 187 10.02 -18.30 -5.52
CA SER A 187 9.99 -16.89 -5.08
C SER A 187 10.39 -16.66 -3.62
N PHE A 188 10.79 -17.72 -2.90
CA PHE A 188 11.11 -17.68 -1.47
C PHE A 188 12.08 -16.53 -1.14
N PRO A 189 11.66 -15.50 -0.39
CA PRO A 189 12.47 -14.32 -0.11
C PRO A 189 13.50 -14.57 1.00
N PRO A 190 14.65 -13.88 0.97
CA PRO A 190 15.53 -13.81 2.13
C PRO A 190 14.87 -13.02 3.27
N VAL A 191 15.32 -13.25 4.51
CA VAL A 191 15.00 -12.41 5.66
C VAL A 191 15.94 -11.21 5.64
N VAL A 192 15.38 -10.00 5.57
CA VAL A 192 16.11 -8.73 5.47
C VAL A 192 15.89 -7.80 6.67
N ARG A 193 15.01 -8.19 7.59
CA ARG A 193 14.78 -7.55 8.89
C ARG A 193 14.71 -8.62 9.96
N GLU A 194 15.13 -8.30 11.18
CA GLU A 194 15.08 -9.28 12.27
C GLU A 194 13.64 -9.80 12.48
N PRO A 195 13.41 -11.13 12.49
CA PRO A 195 12.06 -11.66 12.68
C PRO A 195 11.40 -11.18 13.97
N GLY A 196 10.15 -10.74 13.89
CA GLY A 196 9.33 -10.26 15.00
C GLY A 196 9.48 -8.77 15.34
N THR A 197 10.38 -8.02 14.71
CA THR A 197 10.61 -6.60 15.09
C THR A 197 9.69 -5.61 14.41
N SER A 198 9.26 -5.88 13.17
CA SER A 198 8.46 -4.96 12.36
C SER A 198 7.26 -5.64 11.72
N TYR A 199 6.12 -4.93 11.68
CA TYR A 199 4.95 -5.33 10.89
C TYR A 199 5.08 -4.85 9.44
N MET A 200 4.89 -5.78 8.51
CA MET A 200 4.77 -5.51 7.07
C MET A 200 3.88 -6.58 6.47
N TYR A 201 2.66 -6.22 6.08
CA TYR A 201 1.71 -7.08 5.41
C TYR A 201 2.38 -7.84 4.26
N ASP A 202 2.24 -9.17 4.30
CA ASP A 202 3.07 -10.07 3.52
C ASP A 202 2.22 -11.19 2.90
N ASN A 203 1.98 -11.08 1.60
CA ASN A 203 1.24 -12.07 0.82
C ASN A 203 1.97 -13.42 0.81
N PHE A 204 3.30 -13.41 0.67
CA PHE A 204 4.11 -14.62 0.68
C PHE A 204 4.03 -15.34 2.03
N ALA A 205 4.06 -14.61 3.15
CA ALA A 205 3.89 -15.21 4.48
C ALA A 205 2.53 -15.93 4.62
N SER A 206 1.46 -15.34 4.09
CA SER A 206 0.13 -15.99 4.08
C SER A 206 0.05 -17.18 3.12
N GLU A 207 0.68 -17.09 1.97
CA GLU A 207 0.78 -18.20 1.01
C GLU A 207 1.53 -19.38 1.65
N LEU A 208 2.64 -19.08 2.32
CA LEU A 208 3.44 -20.05 3.05
C LEU A 208 2.65 -20.68 4.22
N ALA A 209 1.83 -19.91 4.93
CA ALA A 209 0.95 -20.44 5.98
C ALA A 209 -0.01 -21.51 5.43
N GLY A 210 -0.58 -21.31 4.24
CA GLY A 210 -1.40 -22.32 3.57
C GLY A 210 -0.60 -23.53 3.08
N TYR A 211 0.63 -23.31 2.57
CA TYR A 211 1.54 -24.40 2.25
C TYR A 211 1.89 -25.24 3.50
N LEU A 212 2.05 -24.62 4.67
CA LEU A 212 2.26 -25.34 5.93
C LEU A 212 1.05 -26.22 6.28
N VAL A 213 -0.18 -25.75 6.07
CA VAL A 213 -1.38 -26.58 6.26
C VAL A 213 -1.30 -27.85 5.41
N GLU A 214 -0.91 -27.72 4.13
CA GLU A 214 -0.73 -28.88 3.25
C GLU A 214 0.34 -29.84 3.77
N LYS A 215 1.53 -29.32 4.13
CA LYS A 215 2.64 -30.17 4.57
C LYS A 215 2.41 -30.84 5.93
N ILE A 216 1.75 -30.15 6.86
CA ILE A 216 1.46 -30.66 8.21
C ILE A 216 0.32 -31.68 8.17
N SER A 217 -0.71 -31.43 7.36
CA SER A 217 -1.86 -32.34 7.25
C SER A 217 -1.60 -33.56 6.37
N GLY A 218 -0.73 -33.42 5.36
CA GLY A 218 -0.54 -34.42 4.30
C GLY A 218 -1.66 -34.42 3.26
N GLU A 219 -2.57 -33.45 3.28
CA GLU A 219 -3.66 -33.25 2.33
C GLU A 219 -3.39 -31.99 1.50
N PRO A 220 -3.65 -31.96 0.18
CA PRO A 220 -3.55 -30.73 -0.61
C PRO A 220 -4.33 -29.58 0.05
N PHE A 221 -3.80 -28.36 0.05
CA PHE A 221 -4.37 -27.25 0.83
C PHE A 221 -5.88 -27.06 0.61
N ASN A 222 -6.33 -27.01 -0.65
CA ASN A 222 -7.75 -26.85 -0.97
C ASN A 222 -8.61 -28.00 -0.42
N ASP A 223 -8.10 -29.23 -0.48
CA ASP A 223 -8.83 -30.42 -0.05
C ASP A 223 -8.97 -30.44 1.47
N TYR A 224 -7.92 -30.04 2.20
CA TYR A 224 -7.98 -29.83 3.64
C TYR A 224 -9.06 -28.81 4.01
N MET A 225 -9.03 -27.63 3.39
CA MET A 225 -10.00 -26.57 3.65
C MET A 225 -11.43 -27.01 3.33
N THR A 226 -11.62 -27.70 2.20
CA THR A 226 -12.93 -28.21 1.79
C THR A 226 -13.50 -29.19 2.82
N LYS A 227 -12.70 -30.16 3.26
CA LYS A 227 -13.14 -31.26 4.12
C LYS A 227 -13.29 -30.86 5.58
N HIS A 228 -12.39 -30.02 6.09
CA HIS A 228 -12.29 -29.72 7.53
C HIS A 228 -12.88 -28.37 7.93
N VAL A 229 -13.11 -27.47 6.96
CA VAL A 229 -13.69 -26.14 7.21
C VAL A 229 -14.98 -25.94 6.44
N PHE A 230 -14.98 -26.02 5.11
CA PHE A 230 -16.13 -25.63 4.29
C PHE A 230 -17.31 -26.60 4.41
N GLN A 231 -17.09 -27.90 4.23
CA GLN A 231 -18.15 -28.90 4.33
C GLN A 231 -18.81 -28.93 5.72
N PRO A 232 -18.06 -28.96 6.84
CA PRO A 232 -18.68 -28.92 8.17
C PRO A 232 -19.48 -27.66 8.46
N LEU A 233 -19.15 -26.54 7.80
CA LEU A 233 -19.89 -25.28 7.92
C LEU A 233 -21.04 -25.16 6.90
N GLY A 234 -21.19 -26.12 5.99
CA GLY A 234 -22.19 -26.06 4.92
C GLY A 234 -21.88 -25.01 3.84
N MET A 235 -20.61 -24.67 3.65
CA MET A 235 -20.15 -23.72 2.63
C MET A 235 -19.93 -24.44 1.28
N THR A 236 -21.02 -24.75 0.58
CA THR A 236 -21.00 -25.64 -0.59
C THR A 236 -20.64 -24.96 -1.91
N SER A 237 -20.57 -23.63 -1.93
CA SER A 237 -20.16 -22.82 -3.09
C SER A 237 -18.82 -22.13 -2.84
N THR A 238 -17.94 -22.76 -2.04
CA THR A 238 -16.67 -22.18 -1.60
C THR A 238 -15.49 -23.08 -1.95
N SER A 239 -14.44 -22.48 -2.52
CA SER A 239 -13.22 -23.21 -2.90
C SER A 239 -12.05 -22.23 -3.09
N TYR A 240 -10.81 -22.71 -2.87
CA TYR A 240 -9.61 -22.02 -3.36
C TYR A 240 -9.27 -22.38 -4.80
N LEU A 241 -9.72 -23.55 -5.27
CA LEU A 241 -9.62 -23.97 -6.66
C LEU A 241 -10.63 -23.22 -7.53
N GLN A 242 -10.15 -22.76 -8.68
CA GLN A 242 -10.93 -22.08 -9.72
C GLN A 242 -11.64 -23.10 -10.63
N THR A 243 -12.68 -23.76 -10.12
CA THR A 243 -13.49 -24.70 -10.90
C THR A 243 -14.34 -23.97 -11.95
N GLU A 244 -14.65 -24.62 -13.07
CA GLU A 244 -15.54 -24.03 -14.09
C GLU A 244 -16.91 -23.66 -13.54
N GLU A 245 -17.40 -24.45 -12.57
CA GLU A 245 -18.69 -24.23 -11.92
C GLU A 245 -18.71 -22.91 -11.15
N LEU A 246 -17.65 -22.61 -10.38
CA LEU A 246 -17.55 -21.36 -9.64
C LEU A 246 -17.26 -20.18 -10.58
N LEU A 247 -16.33 -20.35 -11.52
CA LEU A 247 -16.01 -19.29 -12.49
C LEU A 247 -17.22 -18.90 -13.35
N GLY A 248 -18.07 -19.86 -13.72
CA GLY A 248 -19.28 -19.63 -14.49
C GLY A 248 -20.38 -18.87 -13.75
N ARG A 249 -20.25 -18.68 -12.42
CA ARG A 249 -21.17 -17.91 -11.58
C ARG A 249 -20.60 -16.56 -11.15
N LEU A 250 -19.45 -16.15 -11.68
CA LEU A 250 -18.88 -14.82 -11.44
C LEU A 250 -19.63 -13.78 -12.28
N PRO A 251 -19.91 -12.59 -11.74
CA PRO A 251 -20.32 -11.45 -12.55
C PRO A 251 -19.16 -10.95 -13.42
N THR A 252 -19.47 -10.18 -14.46
CA THR A 252 -18.47 -9.43 -15.22
C THR A 252 -17.72 -8.49 -14.29
N ALA A 253 -16.39 -8.46 -14.38
CA ALA A 253 -15.52 -7.74 -13.46
C ALA A 253 -15.10 -6.39 -14.05
N TYR A 254 -15.00 -5.34 -13.22
CA TYR A 254 -14.69 -3.98 -13.66
C TYR A 254 -13.52 -3.35 -12.89
N ASP A 255 -12.65 -2.61 -13.58
CA ASP A 255 -11.63 -1.81 -12.90
C ASP A 255 -12.24 -0.55 -12.26
N GLY A 256 -11.46 0.18 -11.46
CA GLY A 256 -11.92 1.41 -10.81
C GLY A 256 -12.27 2.55 -11.78
N GLY A 257 -11.91 2.44 -13.06
CA GLY A 257 -12.30 3.35 -14.13
C GLY A 257 -13.60 2.94 -14.84
N GLY A 258 -14.19 1.81 -14.47
CA GLY A 258 -15.41 1.27 -15.10
C GLY A 258 -15.14 0.48 -16.39
N SER A 259 -13.89 0.13 -16.69
CA SER A 259 -13.57 -0.73 -17.84
C SER A 259 -13.68 -2.20 -17.47
N ALA A 260 -14.27 -3.02 -18.35
CA ALA A 260 -14.36 -4.45 -18.13
C ALA A 260 -12.97 -5.08 -18.07
N VAL A 261 -12.74 -5.88 -17.02
CA VAL A 261 -11.52 -6.66 -16.83
C VAL A 261 -11.65 -7.96 -17.62
N PRO A 262 -10.65 -8.33 -18.45
CA PRO A 262 -10.67 -9.60 -19.16
C PRO A 262 -10.78 -10.79 -18.20
N VAL A 263 -11.44 -11.87 -18.64
CA VAL A 263 -11.48 -13.12 -17.87
C VAL A 263 -10.05 -13.65 -17.70
N TYR A 264 -9.69 -14.02 -16.47
CA TYR A 264 -8.39 -14.56 -16.14
C TYR A 264 -8.49 -15.76 -15.19
N ARG A 265 -7.47 -16.62 -15.23
CA ARG A 265 -7.18 -17.61 -14.19
C ARG A 265 -5.95 -17.21 -13.40
N LEU A 266 -5.90 -17.62 -12.14
CA LEU A 266 -4.71 -17.45 -11.29
C LEU A 266 -3.72 -18.61 -11.47
N THR A 267 -2.43 -18.29 -11.39
CA THR A 267 -1.34 -19.26 -11.21
C THR A 267 -0.48 -18.88 -9.98
N PRO A 268 -0.22 -19.82 -9.04
CA PRO A 268 -0.71 -21.21 -9.03
C PRO A 268 -2.24 -21.29 -8.93
N SER A 269 -2.80 -22.48 -9.21
CA SER A 269 -4.27 -22.66 -9.28
C SER A 269 -4.97 -22.47 -7.92
N VAL A 270 -4.21 -22.62 -6.85
CA VAL A 270 -4.56 -22.45 -5.44
C VAL A 270 -3.58 -21.47 -4.84
N ILE A 271 -4.07 -20.31 -4.39
CA ILE A 271 -3.29 -19.27 -3.72
C ILE A 271 -3.96 -19.04 -2.37
N PRO A 272 -3.44 -19.62 -1.27
CA PRO A 272 -4.00 -19.44 0.08
C PRO A 272 -4.19 -17.98 0.50
N GLU A 273 -3.38 -17.08 -0.07
CA GLU A 273 -3.46 -15.66 0.26
C GLU A 273 -4.56 -14.90 -0.51
N GLY A 274 -5.13 -15.45 -1.59
CA GLY A 274 -6.01 -14.65 -2.46
C GLY A 274 -6.95 -15.35 -3.47
N SER A 275 -6.91 -16.68 -3.66
CA SER A 275 -7.68 -17.31 -4.76
C SER A 275 -9.10 -17.75 -4.41
N MET A 276 -9.58 -17.56 -3.17
CA MET A 276 -10.88 -18.10 -2.77
C MET A 276 -12.03 -17.45 -3.54
N ILE A 277 -12.95 -18.32 -3.99
CA ILE A 277 -14.23 -17.95 -4.59
C ILE A 277 -15.33 -18.49 -3.67
N THR A 278 -16.33 -17.66 -3.39
CA THR A 278 -17.43 -17.98 -2.46
C THR A 278 -18.69 -17.17 -2.76
N THR A 279 -19.73 -17.34 -1.94
CA THR A 279 -20.98 -16.56 -1.95
C THR A 279 -21.14 -15.83 -0.62
N ALA A 280 -21.95 -14.77 -0.58
CA ALA A 280 -22.18 -14.02 0.66
C ALA A 280 -22.88 -14.87 1.74
N GLN A 281 -23.72 -15.82 1.33
CA GLN A 281 -24.36 -16.79 2.23
C GLN A 281 -23.37 -17.80 2.82
N ASP A 282 -22.41 -18.29 2.05
CA ASP A 282 -21.38 -19.19 2.60
C ASP A 282 -20.53 -18.47 3.65
N VAL A 283 -20.14 -17.22 3.39
CA VAL A 283 -19.40 -16.43 4.39
C VAL A 283 -20.26 -16.13 5.62
N SER A 284 -21.59 -15.98 5.50
CA SER A 284 -22.47 -15.80 6.67
C SER A 284 -22.41 -16.98 7.64
N ARG A 285 -22.32 -18.22 7.11
CA ARG A 285 -22.15 -19.45 7.91
C ARG A 285 -20.81 -19.47 8.65
N PHE A 286 -19.73 -19.04 8.00
CA PHE A 286 -18.43 -18.89 8.64
C PHE A 286 -18.46 -17.85 9.76
N MET A 287 -19.01 -16.66 9.51
CA MET A 287 -19.12 -15.60 10.53
C MET A 287 -19.92 -16.07 11.75
N LEU A 288 -21.03 -16.79 11.54
CA LEU A 288 -21.82 -17.38 12.63
C LEU A 288 -21.01 -18.37 13.46
N ALA A 289 -20.28 -19.28 12.81
CA ALA A 289 -19.47 -20.26 13.52
C ALA A 289 -18.31 -19.61 14.30
N PHE A 290 -17.62 -18.64 13.69
CA PHE A 290 -16.54 -17.89 14.33
C PHE A 290 -17.05 -17.13 15.56
N LEU A 291 -18.13 -16.37 15.43
CA LEU A 291 -18.76 -15.63 16.54
C LEU A 291 -19.39 -16.54 17.61
N ASN A 292 -19.60 -17.82 17.28
CA ASN A 292 -20.06 -18.87 18.20
C ASN A 292 -18.90 -19.74 18.73
N GLY A 293 -17.70 -19.16 18.85
CA GLY A 293 -16.54 -19.83 19.45
C GLY A 293 -16.02 -21.02 18.63
N GLY A 294 -16.23 -21.01 17.31
CA GLY A 294 -15.72 -22.01 16.38
C GLY A 294 -16.64 -23.23 16.22
N THR A 295 -17.91 -23.10 16.61
CA THR A 295 -18.90 -24.19 16.57
C THR A 295 -19.88 -24.01 15.43
N ALA A 296 -20.02 -25.02 14.58
CA ALA A 296 -20.96 -25.06 13.47
C ALA A 296 -22.43 -25.11 13.94
N ALA A 297 -23.37 -24.91 13.02
CA ALA A 297 -24.81 -24.87 13.33
C ALA A 297 -25.35 -26.21 13.88
N ASP A 298 -24.74 -27.33 13.52
CA ASP A 298 -25.08 -28.68 14.01
C ASP A 298 -24.44 -29.01 15.39
N GLY A 299 -23.72 -28.05 15.98
CA GLY A 299 -23.01 -28.22 17.26
C GLY A 299 -21.61 -28.83 17.14
N LYS A 300 -21.15 -29.16 15.93
CA LYS A 300 -19.77 -29.65 15.73
C LYS A 300 -18.77 -28.53 16.01
N SER A 301 -17.85 -28.77 16.94
CA SER A 301 -16.70 -27.87 17.15
C SER A 301 -15.71 -28.03 16.00
N ILE A 302 -15.49 -26.95 15.26
CA ILE A 302 -14.60 -26.86 14.11
C ILE A 302 -13.26 -26.25 14.54
N LEU A 303 -13.30 -25.24 15.42
CA LEU A 303 -12.15 -24.62 16.04
C LEU A 303 -12.45 -24.43 17.53
N SER A 304 -11.43 -24.47 18.38
CA SER A 304 -11.59 -24.25 19.82
C SER A 304 -11.93 -22.78 20.13
N PRO A 305 -12.68 -22.51 21.21
CA PRO A 305 -12.94 -21.14 21.65
C PRO A 305 -11.65 -20.35 21.94
N SER A 306 -10.58 -21.01 22.42
CA SER A 306 -9.27 -20.40 22.64
C SER A 306 -8.61 -19.97 21.33
N SER A 307 -8.69 -20.78 20.28
CA SER A 307 -8.13 -20.43 18.97
C SER A 307 -8.93 -19.34 18.28
N VAL A 308 -10.27 -19.34 18.40
CA VAL A 308 -11.10 -18.20 17.97
C VAL A 308 -10.72 -16.92 18.72
N LYS A 309 -10.51 -17.00 20.04
CA LYS A 309 -10.09 -15.83 20.82
C LYS A 309 -8.71 -15.35 20.39
N ALA A 310 -7.78 -16.26 20.11
CA ALA A 310 -6.46 -15.92 19.59
C ALA A 310 -6.56 -15.23 18.21
N MET A 311 -7.39 -15.72 17.30
CA MET A 311 -7.63 -15.10 15.99
C MET A 311 -8.29 -13.72 16.07
N SER A 312 -9.01 -13.42 17.15
CA SER A 312 -9.68 -12.13 17.37
C SER A 312 -8.95 -11.19 18.34
N THR A 313 -7.73 -11.55 18.75
CA THR A 313 -6.88 -10.71 19.61
C THR A 313 -5.76 -10.12 18.77
N PHE A 314 -5.55 -8.80 18.86
CA PHE A 314 -4.41 -8.15 18.22
C PHE A 314 -3.11 -8.58 18.92
N HIS A 315 -2.18 -9.14 18.14
CA HIS A 315 -0.88 -9.63 18.63
C HIS A 315 0.26 -8.67 18.31
N VAL A 316 0.06 -7.81 17.32
CA VAL A 316 1.01 -6.76 16.95
C VAL A 316 0.28 -5.42 16.93
N ALA A 317 0.93 -4.44 17.54
CA ALA A 317 0.48 -3.07 17.61
C ALA A 317 1.72 -2.17 17.64
N ILE A 318 1.73 -1.10 16.85
CA ILE A 318 2.81 -0.11 16.91
C ILE A 318 2.71 0.72 18.20
N ASN A 319 1.48 0.88 18.70
CA ASN A 319 1.12 1.54 19.94
C ASN A 319 -0.13 0.85 20.51
N ALA A 320 -0.33 0.87 21.82
CA ALA A 320 -1.49 0.22 22.46
C ALA A 320 -2.84 0.68 21.89
N ASP A 321 -2.95 1.95 21.47
CA ASP A 321 -4.17 2.52 20.88
C ASP A 321 -4.25 2.34 19.35
N VAL A 322 -3.19 1.81 18.74
CA VAL A 322 -3.03 1.64 17.29
C VAL A 322 -2.66 0.18 17.00
N PRO A 323 -3.63 -0.75 17.11
CA PRO A 323 -3.41 -2.15 16.75
C PRO A 323 -3.07 -2.29 15.27
N ASP A 324 -2.34 -3.35 14.92
CA ASP A 324 -2.02 -3.70 13.54
C ASP A 324 -2.77 -4.93 13.08
N ILE A 325 -2.51 -6.08 13.73
CA ILE A 325 -2.96 -7.38 13.22
C ILE A 325 -3.22 -8.40 14.34
N ALA A 326 -4.28 -9.17 14.13
CA ALA A 326 -4.65 -10.40 14.82
C ALA A 326 -4.44 -11.59 13.86
N TYR A 327 -4.58 -12.85 14.30
CA TYR A 327 -4.36 -13.96 13.37
C TYR A 327 -5.44 -14.03 12.28
N GLY A 328 -5.05 -13.67 11.06
CA GLY A 328 -5.91 -13.65 9.87
C GLY A 328 -6.76 -12.39 9.71
N PHE A 329 -6.81 -11.52 10.72
CA PHE A 329 -7.58 -10.28 10.71
C PHE A 329 -6.71 -9.07 11.02
N GLU A 330 -7.06 -7.92 10.48
CA GLU A 330 -6.37 -6.64 10.66
C GLU A 330 -7.19 -5.67 11.49
N ALA A 331 -6.51 -4.64 11.98
CA ALA A 331 -7.15 -3.49 12.59
C ALA A 331 -8.08 -2.78 11.59
N PRO A 332 -9.23 -2.26 12.04
CA PRO A 332 -10.16 -1.54 11.19
C PRO A 332 -9.57 -0.18 10.80
N PRO A 333 -10.21 0.55 9.86
CA PRO A 333 -10.09 2.00 9.80
C PRO A 333 -10.43 2.61 11.18
N LEU A 334 -9.41 2.93 11.98
CA LEU A 334 -9.57 3.09 13.43
C LEU A 334 -10.54 4.21 13.82
N LEU A 335 -10.61 5.29 13.04
CA LEU A 335 -11.57 6.38 13.26
C LEU A 335 -13.04 5.96 13.15
N TYR A 336 -13.33 4.92 12.37
CA TYR A 336 -14.69 4.43 12.13
C TYR A 336 -15.04 3.22 13.00
N SER A 337 -14.13 2.81 13.90
CA SER A 337 -14.39 1.73 14.87
C SER A 337 -15.31 2.17 16.02
N ASN A 338 -15.53 3.47 16.21
CA ASN A 338 -16.41 4.03 17.23
C ASN A 338 -16.09 3.54 18.65
N GLY A 339 -14.80 3.35 18.96
CA GLY A 339 -14.32 2.83 20.24
C GLY A 339 -14.65 1.34 20.49
N ARG A 340 -15.06 0.60 19.47
CA ARG A 340 -15.38 -0.83 19.54
C ARG A 340 -14.17 -1.68 19.18
N ASN A 341 -14.13 -2.88 19.77
CA ASN A 341 -13.22 -3.92 19.34
C ASN A 341 -13.73 -4.55 18.03
N VAL A 342 -13.24 -4.03 16.91
CA VAL A 342 -13.56 -4.53 15.57
C VAL A 342 -12.33 -5.20 14.99
N ILE A 343 -12.50 -6.39 14.42
CA ILE A 343 -11.49 -7.06 13.60
C ILE A 343 -11.98 -7.10 12.16
N THR A 344 -11.10 -6.84 11.21
CA THR A 344 -11.48 -6.68 9.80
C THR A 344 -10.57 -7.44 8.86
N LYS A 345 -11.03 -7.69 7.64
CA LYS A 345 -10.15 -8.06 6.54
C LYS A 345 -10.75 -7.54 5.24
N ASP A 346 -9.96 -6.79 4.50
CA ASP A 346 -10.25 -6.39 3.13
C ASP A 346 -9.61 -7.37 2.13
N GLY A 347 -10.15 -7.34 0.92
CA GLY A 347 -9.59 -8.05 -0.22
C GLY A 347 -9.85 -7.30 -1.50
N ALA A 348 -8.81 -7.14 -2.31
CA ALA A 348 -8.91 -6.64 -3.67
C ALA A 348 -8.08 -7.52 -4.61
N ILE A 349 -8.66 -7.85 -5.76
CA ILE A 349 -8.02 -8.48 -6.91
C ILE A 349 -8.60 -7.82 -8.17
N PRO A 350 -7.94 -7.83 -9.35
CA PRO A 350 -8.48 -7.15 -10.52
C PRO A 350 -9.96 -7.49 -10.77
N GLY A 351 -10.80 -6.48 -10.66
CA GLY A 351 -12.23 -6.55 -10.92
C GLY A 351 -13.11 -7.05 -9.76
N PHE A 352 -12.55 -7.32 -8.58
CA PHE A 352 -13.33 -7.73 -7.41
C PHE A 352 -12.80 -7.13 -6.12
N SER A 353 -13.72 -6.73 -5.24
CA SER A 353 -13.41 -6.28 -3.89
C SER A 353 -14.31 -6.96 -2.87
N SER A 354 -13.79 -7.16 -1.67
CA SER A 354 -14.55 -7.69 -0.54
C SER A 354 -14.07 -7.09 0.77
N PHE A 355 -14.96 -7.06 1.76
CA PHE A 355 -14.64 -6.61 3.10
C PHE A 355 -15.46 -7.39 4.12
N MET A 356 -14.78 -7.90 5.13
CA MET A 356 -15.38 -8.58 6.27
C MET A 356 -15.01 -7.83 7.55
N TRP A 357 -15.98 -7.56 8.42
CA TRP A 357 -15.70 -7.08 9.76
C TRP A 357 -16.56 -7.80 10.78
N LEU A 358 -15.95 -8.09 11.92
CA LEU A 358 -16.60 -8.74 13.06
C LEU A 358 -16.45 -7.87 14.30
N LEU A 359 -17.51 -7.83 15.10
CA LEU A 359 -17.54 -7.29 16.46
C LEU A 359 -17.76 -8.49 17.41
N PRO A 360 -16.68 -9.14 17.91
CA PRO A 360 -16.81 -10.38 18.67
C PRO A 360 -17.64 -10.22 19.95
N GLU A 361 -17.50 -9.09 20.64
CA GLU A 361 -18.19 -8.79 21.90
C GLU A 361 -19.69 -8.58 21.67
N GLU A 362 -20.06 -7.96 20.57
CA GLU A 362 -21.43 -7.70 20.13
C GLU A 362 -22.01 -8.83 19.28
N LYS A 363 -21.26 -9.92 19.09
CA LYS A 363 -21.62 -11.10 18.27
C LYS A 363 -22.16 -10.73 16.91
N THR A 364 -21.57 -9.73 16.26
CA THR A 364 -22.04 -9.18 14.98
C THR A 364 -20.97 -9.37 13.91
N GLY A 365 -21.39 -9.70 12.70
CA GLY A 365 -20.50 -9.82 11.56
C GLY A 365 -21.17 -9.29 10.30
N VAL A 366 -20.39 -8.68 9.43
CA VAL A 366 -20.83 -8.24 8.10
C VAL A 366 -19.79 -8.62 7.07
N PHE A 367 -20.27 -9.07 5.93
CA PHE A 367 -19.46 -9.34 4.76
C PHE A 367 -20.10 -8.69 3.54
N VAL A 368 -19.31 -7.97 2.75
CA VAL A 368 -19.70 -7.39 1.45
C VAL A 368 -18.69 -7.78 0.39
N THR A 369 -19.18 -8.10 -0.80
CA THR A 369 -18.35 -8.38 -1.98
C THR A 369 -18.99 -7.81 -3.24
N TYR A 370 -18.18 -7.33 -4.18
CA TYR A 370 -18.64 -6.68 -5.40
C TYR A 370 -17.63 -6.75 -6.54
N ASN A 371 -18.10 -6.51 -7.76
CA ASN A 371 -17.37 -6.71 -9.02
C ASN A 371 -16.61 -5.48 -9.54
N THR A 372 -16.13 -4.63 -8.63
CA THR A 372 -15.33 -3.45 -8.97
C THR A 372 -14.24 -3.20 -7.93
N ASN A 373 -13.11 -2.60 -8.31
CA ASN A 373 -12.14 -2.05 -7.36
C ASN A 373 -12.50 -0.59 -7.02
N SER A 374 -13.33 -0.39 -5.98
CA SER A 374 -13.83 0.93 -5.53
C SER A 374 -13.89 1.02 -4.00
N GLY A 375 -14.11 2.23 -3.45
CA GLY A 375 -14.15 2.53 -2.01
C GLY A 375 -15.43 2.14 -1.26
N LEU A 376 -16.40 1.55 -1.97
CA LEU A 376 -17.75 1.21 -1.49
C LEU A 376 -17.80 0.51 -0.12
N SER A 377 -16.92 -0.46 0.11
CA SER A 377 -16.90 -1.23 1.36
C SER A 377 -16.56 -0.39 2.60
N ILE A 378 -15.69 0.61 2.47
CA ILE A 378 -15.29 1.50 3.56
C ILE A 378 -16.43 2.49 3.89
N GLU A 379 -17.14 2.97 2.86
CA GLU A 379 -18.35 3.78 3.04
C GLU A 379 -19.43 2.98 3.79
N LEU A 380 -19.70 1.74 3.36
CA LEU A 380 -20.65 0.85 4.03
C LEU A 380 -20.27 0.60 5.49
N PHE A 381 -18.98 0.33 5.75
CA PHE A 381 -18.46 0.13 7.11
C PHE A 381 -18.73 1.33 8.00
N ARG A 382 -18.36 2.53 7.54
CA ARG A 382 -18.55 3.78 8.28
C ARG A 382 -20.03 4.02 8.59
N GLU A 383 -20.90 3.93 7.59
CA GLU A 383 -22.34 4.15 7.78
C GLU A 383 -22.95 3.09 8.71
N PHE A 384 -22.55 1.83 8.58
CA PHE A 384 -23.00 0.74 9.45
C PHE A 384 -22.58 0.97 10.91
N MET A 385 -21.31 1.30 11.14
CA MET A 385 -20.78 1.55 12.47
C MET A 385 -21.44 2.77 13.11
N ASN A 386 -21.58 3.88 12.38
CA ASN A 386 -22.26 5.08 12.87
C ASN A 386 -23.72 4.82 13.21
N ARG A 387 -24.38 3.94 12.46
CA ARG A 387 -25.81 3.65 12.62
C ARG A 387 -26.12 2.76 13.81
N TYR A 388 -25.37 1.66 13.96
CA TYR A 388 -25.70 0.58 14.90
C TYR A 388 -24.76 0.52 16.10
N TYR A 389 -23.55 1.07 15.97
CA TYR A 389 -22.53 1.10 17.02
C TYR A 389 -21.97 2.52 17.16
N PRO A 390 -22.81 3.55 17.39
CA PRO A 390 -22.31 4.91 17.51
C PRO A 390 -21.37 5.03 18.72
N GLY A 391 -20.38 5.88 18.55
CA GLY A 391 -19.31 6.11 19.51
C GLY A 391 -18.27 7.03 18.91
N GLN A 392 -17.22 7.32 19.66
CA GLN A 392 -16.08 8.09 19.17
C GLN A 392 -14.80 7.37 19.60
N THR A 393 -13.87 7.23 18.66
CA THR A 393 -12.51 6.80 18.95
C THR A 393 -11.67 8.05 19.23
N THR A 394 -11.05 8.12 20.40
CA THR A 394 -10.11 9.18 20.76
C THR A 394 -8.72 8.58 20.92
N PHE A 395 -7.72 9.08 20.18
CA PHE A 395 -6.33 8.63 20.27
C PHE A 395 -5.53 9.58 21.16
N GLY A 396 -5.28 9.18 22.40
CA GLY A 396 -5.07 10.13 23.50
C GLY A 396 -6.36 10.94 23.78
N ASP A 397 -6.63 11.54 24.94
CA ASP A 397 -5.78 12.04 26.00
C ASP A 397 -6.54 11.96 27.35
N ALA A 398 -5.86 11.57 28.43
CA ALA A 398 -6.30 11.68 29.83
C ALA A 398 -5.25 12.46 30.65
N GLY A 399 -4.86 13.66 30.18
CA GLY A 399 -3.99 14.58 30.92
C GLY A 399 -2.50 14.51 30.56
N TYR A 400 -2.16 13.97 29.39
CA TYR A 400 -0.81 13.99 28.84
C TYR A 400 -0.34 15.44 28.62
N LYS A 401 0.92 15.70 29.00
CA LYS A 401 1.56 17.00 28.79
C LYS A 401 2.52 16.90 27.63
N ALA A 402 2.24 17.65 26.56
CA ALA A 402 3.10 17.74 25.39
C ALA A 402 4.54 18.07 25.80
N ARG A 403 5.50 17.42 25.14
CA ARG A 403 6.92 17.63 25.37
C ARG A 403 7.40 18.88 24.64
N PRO A 404 8.44 19.58 25.16
CA PRO A 404 9.03 20.70 24.45
C PRO A 404 9.70 20.25 23.14
N GLN A 405 9.86 21.17 22.19
CA GLN A 405 10.47 20.90 20.88
C GLN A 405 11.81 20.15 20.97
N SER A 406 12.65 20.45 21.97
CA SER A 406 13.95 19.78 22.15
C SER A 406 13.84 18.27 22.32
N GLU A 407 12.75 17.79 22.93
CA GLU A 407 12.49 16.35 23.08
C GLU A 407 11.87 15.76 21.81
N LEU A 408 11.11 16.55 21.05
CA LEU A 408 10.51 16.11 19.78
C LEU A 408 11.55 15.85 18.68
N LYS A 409 12.75 16.42 18.79
CA LYS A 409 13.85 16.19 17.83
C LYS A 409 14.20 14.71 17.65
N ARG A 410 13.94 13.85 18.63
CA ARG A 410 14.16 12.39 18.51
C ARG A 410 13.35 11.75 17.37
N PHE A 411 12.20 12.34 17.03
CA PHE A 411 11.31 11.84 15.97
C PHE A 411 11.72 12.34 14.57
N GLU A 412 12.60 13.35 14.47
CA GLU A 412 13.03 13.91 13.19
C GLU A 412 13.77 12.87 12.35
N GLY A 413 13.51 12.87 11.05
CA GLY A 413 14.17 11.98 10.11
C GLY A 413 13.33 11.71 8.86
N ILE A 414 13.89 10.87 8.00
CA ILE A 414 13.20 10.32 6.83
C ILE A 414 12.91 8.86 7.14
N TYR A 415 11.69 8.43 6.85
CA TYR A 415 11.22 7.08 7.08
C TYR A 415 10.79 6.49 5.74
N SER A 416 11.12 5.23 5.48
CA SER A 416 10.74 4.50 4.28
C SER A 416 9.77 3.38 4.63
N ASP A 417 8.60 3.38 4.02
CA ASP A 417 7.61 2.33 4.14
C ASP A 417 8.19 0.96 3.73
N LEU A 418 8.06 -0.04 4.61
CA LEU A 418 8.71 -1.33 4.43
C LEU A 418 8.20 -2.12 3.22
N ARG A 419 6.97 -1.84 2.75
CA ARG A 419 6.32 -2.59 1.69
C ARG A 419 6.44 -1.91 0.33
N TYR A 420 6.26 -0.59 0.29
CA TYR A 420 6.19 0.20 -0.94
C TYR A 420 7.35 1.18 -1.12
N GLY A 421 8.26 1.30 -0.15
CA GLY A 421 9.40 2.22 -0.20
C GLY A 421 9.03 3.70 -0.12
N ARG A 422 7.76 4.03 0.16
CA ARG A 422 7.27 5.41 0.22
C ARG A 422 7.95 6.18 1.34
N LEU A 423 8.44 7.38 1.02
CA LEU A 423 9.17 8.22 1.96
C LEU A 423 8.24 9.16 2.73
N THR A 424 8.50 9.28 4.03
CA THR A 424 7.88 10.26 4.93
C THR A 424 8.98 11.02 5.67
N SER A 425 9.01 12.33 5.51
CA SER A 425 9.86 13.22 6.32
C SER A 425 9.11 13.64 7.57
N VAL A 426 9.79 13.71 8.71
CA VAL A 426 9.24 14.20 9.99
C VAL A 426 10.16 15.28 10.53
N ARG A 427 9.58 16.40 10.98
CA ARG A 427 10.28 17.56 11.55
C ARG A 427 9.61 18.02 12.84
N ALA A 428 10.40 18.49 13.82
CA ALA A 428 9.89 19.15 15.01
C ALA A 428 9.75 20.65 14.80
N ASP A 429 8.55 21.17 15.07
CA ASP A 429 8.20 22.57 14.87
C ASP A 429 8.42 23.40 16.15
N ALA A 430 8.64 24.71 15.95
CA ALA A 430 8.89 25.65 17.04
C ALA A 430 7.69 25.81 17.99
N ASP A 431 6.49 25.47 17.54
CA ASP A 431 5.25 25.50 18.32
C ASP A 431 5.05 24.23 19.19
N GLY A 432 6.01 23.31 19.20
CA GLY A 432 5.92 22.06 19.97
C GLY A 432 5.05 20.99 19.30
N THR A 433 4.85 21.07 17.99
CA THR A 433 4.21 20.03 17.17
C THR A 433 5.24 19.30 16.29
N LEU A 434 4.80 18.26 15.59
CA LEU A 434 5.54 17.68 14.46
C LEU A 434 4.87 18.05 13.14
N SER A 435 5.65 18.22 12.09
CA SER A 435 5.19 18.23 10.70
C SER A 435 5.67 16.96 10.01
N ALA A 436 4.78 16.29 9.28
CA ALA A 436 5.12 15.13 8.45
C ALA A 436 4.78 15.40 6.98
N GLY A 437 5.69 15.07 6.05
CA GLY A 437 5.55 15.32 4.62
C GLY A 437 5.89 14.10 3.77
N ASN A 438 5.19 13.90 2.65
CA ASN A 438 5.38 12.76 1.73
C ASN A 438 6.00 13.18 0.38
N SER A 439 6.25 12.20 -0.49
CA SER A 439 6.78 12.41 -1.86
C SER A 439 5.85 13.18 -2.81
N ALA A 440 4.56 13.31 -2.48
CA ALA A 440 3.63 14.16 -3.22
C ALA A 440 3.66 15.62 -2.76
N GLY A 441 4.42 15.95 -1.70
CA GLY A 441 4.49 17.28 -1.10
C GLY A 441 3.26 17.66 -0.27
N VAL A 442 2.50 16.65 0.19
CA VAL A 442 1.43 16.84 1.17
C VAL A 442 2.05 16.86 2.56
N PHE A 443 1.76 17.91 3.33
CA PHE A 443 2.24 18.09 4.70
C PHE A 443 1.07 18.10 5.67
N ILE A 444 1.24 17.39 6.80
CA ILE A 444 0.29 17.40 7.91
C ILE A 444 0.97 17.89 9.18
N LYS A 445 0.20 18.59 10.02
CA LYS A 445 0.59 18.90 11.39
C LYS A 445 0.13 17.80 12.33
N LEU A 446 0.96 17.50 13.32
CA LEU A 446 0.77 16.41 14.26
C LEU A 446 0.87 16.93 15.69
N LYS A 447 -0.24 16.86 16.42
CA LYS A 447 -0.31 17.19 17.84
C LYS A 447 0.01 15.95 18.66
N GLN A 448 0.93 16.08 19.62
CA GLN A 448 1.24 14.98 20.52
C GLN A 448 0.05 14.64 21.43
N SER A 449 -0.32 13.36 21.50
CA SER A 449 -1.41 12.85 22.33
C SER A 449 -0.99 11.70 23.25
N GLY A 450 0.25 11.24 23.13
CA GLY A 450 0.94 10.33 24.05
C GLY A 450 2.46 10.39 23.83
N GLU A 451 3.24 9.56 24.54
CA GLU A 451 4.71 9.58 24.41
C GLU A 451 5.17 9.30 22.97
N LEU A 452 4.58 8.27 22.34
CA LEU A 452 4.87 7.82 20.99
C LEU A 452 3.65 7.92 20.07
N LEU A 453 2.67 8.73 20.44
CA LEU A 453 1.40 8.87 19.74
C LEU A 453 1.11 10.35 19.48
N PHE A 454 0.74 10.63 18.24
CA PHE A 454 0.35 11.93 17.74
C PHE A 454 -0.95 11.77 16.97
N VAL A 455 -1.66 12.88 16.77
CA VAL A 455 -2.87 12.95 15.96
C VAL A 455 -2.78 14.10 14.97
N ASP A 456 -3.25 13.87 13.76
CA ASP A 456 -3.41 14.93 12.77
C ASP A 456 -4.64 15.81 13.06
N GLU A 457 -4.88 16.81 12.21
CA GLU A 457 -6.04 17.71 12.32
C GLU A 457 -7.40 17.03 12.12
N LEU A 458 -7.41 15.83 11.51
CA LEU A 458 -8.60 15.01 11.27
C LEU A 458 -8.82 13.96 12.37
N GLY A 459 -7.91 13.87 13.34
CA GLY A 459 -7.92 12.88 14.42
C GLY A 459 -7.28 11.53 14.07
N ASN A 460 -6.64 11.38 12.91
CA ASN A 460 -5.94 10.14 12.55
C ASN A 460 -4.71 9.94 13.44
N PRO A 461 -4.48 8.73 13.97
CA PRO A 461 -3.31 8.44 14.77
C PRO A 461 -2.04 8.34 13.91
N PHE A 462 -0.96 8.91 14.43
CA PHE A 462 0.40 8.82 13.93
C PHE A 462 1.26 8.30 15.07
N ALA A 463 1.74 7.07 14.95
CA ALA A 463 2.44 6.39 16.04
C ALA A 463 3.89 6.08 15.67
N PHE A 464 4.73 6.05 16.69
CA PHE A 464 6.13 5.66 16.61
C PHE A 464 6.38 4.40 17.45
N LYS A 465 7.39 3.63 17.08
CA LYS A 465 7.91 2.50 17.84
C LYS A 465 9.41 2.67 18.08
N LEU A 466 9.84 2.24 19.26
CA LEU A 466 11.23 2.26 19.67
C LEU A 466 11.91 0.92 19.39
N ASP A 467 13.21 0.95 19.13
CA ASP A 467 14.08 -0.21 19.22
C ASP A 467 14.34 -0.62 20.68
N ASP A 468 15.06 -1.73 20.88
CA ASP A 468 15.43 -2.24 22.20
C ASP A 468 16.39 -1.29 22.96
N GLN A 469 16.99 -0.32 22.28
CA GLN A 469 17.87 0.70 22.85
C GLN A 469 17.12 2.02 23.17
N GLY A 470 15.82 2.10 22.88
CA GLY A 470 14.98 3.27 23.13
C GLY A 470 15.01 4.35 22.05
N ASN A 471 15.65 4.10 20.90
CA ASN A 471 15.65 5.01 19.76
C ASN A 471 14.38 4.84 18.94
N VAL A 472 13.89 5.92 18.33
CA VAL A 472 12.77 5.86 17.38
C VAL A 472 13.22 5.14 16.12
N ASP A 473 12.60 3.99 15.83
CA ASP A 473 12.99 3.11 14.73
C ASP A 473 11.91 3.01 13.66
N TYR A 474 10.63 2.97 14.06
CA TYR A 474 9.52 2.90 13.12
C TYR A 474 8.47 3.97 13.37
N LEU A 475 7.71 4.28 12.33
CA LEU A 475 6.44 4.99 12.41
C LEU A 475 5.34 4.29 11.62
N LYS A 476 4.08 4.64 11.92
CA LYS A 476 2.91 4.26 11.11
C LYS A 476 1.92 5.42 11.09
N TYR A 477 1.41 5.71 9.90
CA TYR A 477 0.37 6.72 9.69
C TYR A 477 -0.56 6.30 8.55
N SER A 478 -1.84 6.07 8.85
CA SER A 478 -2.92 5.76 7.89
C SER A 478 -2.73 4.57 6.93
N ASN A 479 -1.52 4.02 6.79
CA ASN A 479 -1.22 2.86 5.97
C ASN A 479 -1.56 1.59 6.76
N PRO A 480 -2.52 0.75 6.34
CA PRO A 480 -2.83 -0.51 7.01
C PRO A 480 -1.73 -1.57 6.78
N GLY A 481 -0.87 -1.38 5.77
CA GLY A 481 -0.03 -2.44 5.23
C GLY A 481 1.37 -2.58 5.82
N SER A 482 1.92 -1.58 6.53
CA SER A 482 3.31 -1.68 7.03
C SER A 482 3.70 -0.54 7.96
N TYR A 483 4.78 -0.77 8.70
CA TYR A 483 5.56 0.30 9.30
C TYR A 483 6.46 0.98 8.26
N ALA A 484 6.85 2.22 8.54
CA ALA A 484 7.95 2.89 7.87
C ALA A 484 9.17 2.94 8.79
N ALA A 485 10.29 2.40 8.32
CA ALA A 485 11.56 2.35 9.04
C ALA A 485 12.30 3.68 8.92
N LYS A 486 12.86 4.16 10.02
CA LYS A 486 13.72 5.33 10.03
C LYS A 486 14.99 5.03 9.26
N LEU A 487 15.30 5.87 8.28
CA LEU A 487 16.55 5.72 7.53
C LEU A 487 17.74 5.99 8.46
N PRO A 488 18.84 5.24 8.28
CA PRO A 488 20.03 5.43 9.08
C PRO A 488 20.60 6.82 8.89
N LYS A 489 21.30 7.33 9.91
CA LYS A 489 22.05 8.58 9.76
C LYS A 489 23.12 8.38 8.68
N ALA A 490 23.14 9.30 7.73
CA ALA A 490 24.14 9.35 6.68
C ALA A 490 25.56 9.45 7.27
N ALA A 491 26.53 8.78 6.65
CA ALA A 491 27.94 8.87 7.03
C ALA A 491 28.53 10.26 6.70
N GLY A 492 27.97 10.95 5.71
CA GLY A 492 28.49 12.19 5.15
C GLY A 492 29.65 11.98 4.18
N PHE A 493 30.22 13.09 3.72
CA PHE A 493 31.43 13.12 2.89
C PHE A 493 32.40 14.20 3.43
N PRO A 494 33.73 14.04 3.28
CA PRO A 494 34.70 14.99 3.81
C PRO A 494 34.53 16.44 3.32
N ASP A 495 34.05 16.63 2.09
CA ASP A 495 33.78 17.92 1.46
C ASP A 495 32.34 18.43 1.66
N VAL A 496 31.50 17.67 2.38
CA VAL A 496 30.11 18.01 2.70
C VAL A 496 29.83 17.72 4.18
N PRO A 497 30.37 18.56 5.11
CA PRO A 497 30.06 18.48 6.53
C PRO A 497 28.58 18.79 6.83
N GLU A 498 28.10 18.51 8.04
CA GLU A 498 26.69 18.69 8.44
C GLU A 498 26.17 20.13 8.28
N ASP A 499 27.04 21.13 8.41
CA ASP A 499 26.71 22.56 8.25
C ASP A 499 26.79 23.05 6.80
N HIS A 500 27.18 22.19 5.86
CA HIS A 500 27.24 22.52 4.45
C HIS A 500 25.83 22.84 3.90
N PRO A 501 25.65 23.88 3.06
CA PRO A 501 24.32 24.28 2.56
C PRO A 501 23.53 23.19 1.83
N TYR A 502 24.25 22.20 1.27
CA TYR A 502 23.66 21.05 0.57
C TYR A 502 23.66 19.75 1.38
N ALA A 503 24.11 19.76 2.63
CA ALA A 503 24.22 18.56 3.47
C ALA A 503 22.90 17.79 3.52
N LYS A 504 21.77 18.47 3.75
CA LYS A 504 20.44 17.83 3.84
C LYS A 504 20.08 16.99 2.60
N TYR A 505 20.46 17.44 1.42
CA TYR A 505 20.14 16.76 0.16
C TYR A 505 21.06 15.57 -0.07
N ILE A 506 22.37 15.78 0.07
CA ILE A 506 23.40 14.77 -0.19
C ILE A 506 23.32 13.66 0.84
N HIS A 507 23.23 14.01 2.12
CA HIS A 507 23.08 13.05 3.22
C HIS A 507 21.73 12.35 3.14
N GLY A 508 20.67 13.05 2.73
CA GLY A 508 19.36 12.45 2.49
C GLY A 508 19.40 11.33 1.43
N LEU A 509 20.00 11.60 0.27
CA LEU A 509 20.18 10.59 -0.79
C LEU A 509 21.07 9.44 -0.34
N GLN A 510 22.13 9.71 0.43
CA GLN A 510 22.98 8.67 1.01
C GLN A 510 22.20 7.77 1.97
N ALA A 511 21.36 8.36 2.84
CA ALA A 511 20.53 7.61 3.77
C ALA A 511 19.46 6.76 3.07
N MET A 512 18.96 7.21 1.91
CA MET A 512 18.05 6.43 1.05
C MET A 512 18.77 5.33 0.25
N GLY A 513 20.11 5.28 0.28
CA GLY A 513 20.90 4.35 -0.54
C GLY A 513 20.98 4.72 -2.03
N LEU A 514 20.49 5.91 -2.40
CA LEU A 514 20.49 6.41 -3.78
C LEU A 514 21.84 7.02 -4.18
N LEU A 515 22.70 7.26 -3.20
CA LEU A 515 24.07 7.74 -3.40
C LEU A 515 25.09 6.74 -2.86
N THR A 516 25.74 6.03 -3.77
CA THR A 516 26.64 4.88 -3.47
C THR A 516 28.13 5.24 -3.46
N ALA A 517 28.47 6.52 -3.51
CA ALA A 517 29.85 6.97 -3.44
C ALA A 517 30.51 6.59 -2.10
N ASP A 518 31.82 6.30 -2.15
CA ASP A 518 32.63 5.95 -0.98
C ASP A 518 32.64 7.12 0.04
N PRO A 519 32.02 6.97 1.23
CA PRO A 519 31.91 8.06 2.20
C PRO A 519 33.26 8.50 2.76
N ALA A 520 34.32 7.70 2.61
CA ALA A 520 35.66 8.07 3.04
C ALA A 520 36.36 9.05 2.08
N LYS A 521 35.79 9.32 0.91
CA LYS A 521 36.37 10.19 -0.13
C LYS A 521 35.49 11.40 -0.38
N PRO A 522 36.07 12.54 -0.79
CA PRO A 522 35.29 13.67 -1.26
C PRO A 522 34.37 13.25 -2.40
N ILE A 523 33.11 13.70 -2.36
CA ILE A 523 32.16 13.47 -3.45
C ILE A 523 32.44 14.38 -4.65
N GLY A 524 33.21 15.46 -4.44
CA GLY A 524 33.45 16.48 -5.43
C GLY A 524 32.21 17.34 -5.62
N ALA A 525 31.65 17.84 -4.52
CA ALA A 525 30.35 18.53 -4.48
C ALA A 525 30.22 19.66 -5.53
N GLU A 526 31.31 20.40 -5.77
CA GLU A 526 31.35 21.53 -6.72
C GLU A 526 31.76 21.13 -8.15
N ASN A 527 32.11 19.86 -8.39
CA ASN A 527 32.51 19.40 -9.73
C ASN A 527 31.35 19.54 -10.71
N PRO A 528 31.62 19.98 -11.96
CA PRO A 528 30.59 20.09 -12.98
C PRO A 528 30.05 18.70 -13.35
N VAL A 529 28.73 18.61 -13.52
CA VAL A 529 28.05 17.41 -14.02
C VAL A 529 27.95 17.50 -15.54
N THR A 530 28.37 16.43 -16.23
CA THR A 530 28.21 16.34 -17.68
C THR A 530 26.76 16.04 -18.06
N ARG A 531 26.40 16.30 -19.33
CA ARG A 531 25.04 16.02 -19.83
C ARG A 531 24.69 14.54 -19.77
N GLU A 532 25.64 13.67 -20.09
CA GLU A 532 25.42 12.23 -20.05
C GLU A 532 25.23 11.70 -18.62
N GLN A 533 26.01 12.21 -17.66
CA GLN A 533 25.85 11.86 -16.25
C GLN A 533 24.48 12.30 -15.72
N PHE A 534 24.05 13.53 -16.02
CA PHE A 534 22.72 14.00 -15.60
C PHE A 534 21.59 13.10 -16.12
N VAL A 535 21.66 12.72 -17.39
CA VAL A 535 20.62 11.85 -18.00
C VAL A 535 20.69 10.44 -17.42
N HIS A 536 21.88 9.88 -17.24
CA HIS A 536 22.06 8.57 -16.60
C HIS A 536 21.41 8.53 -15.22
N GLU A 537 21.66 9.54 -14.39
CA GLU A 537 21.10 9.64 -13.04
C GLU A 537 19.56 9.71 -13.06
N ILE A 538 18.97 10.52 -13.94
CA ILE A 538 17.52 10.59 -14.12
C ILE A 538 16.92 9.25 -14.58
N VAL A 539 17.53 8.60 -15.57
CA VAL A 539 17.02 7.33 -16.13
C VAL A 539 17.09 6.22 -15.08
N ARG A 540 18.23 6.12 -14.38
CA ARG A 540 18.46 5.12 -13.34
C ARG A 540 17.50 5.29 -12.17
N GLU A 541 17.40 6.51 -11.64
CA GLU A 541 16.64 6.80 -10.43
C GLU A 541 15.14 6.60 -10.62
N PHE A 542 14.60 7.04 -11.77
CA PHE A 542 13.16 6.94 -12.06
C PHE A 542 12.77 5.67 -12.82
N GLY A 543 13.70 4.71 -12.94
CA GLY A 543 13.46 3.40 -13.56
C GLY A 543 12.87 3.51 -14.96
N LEU A 544 13.34 4.48 -15.76
CA LEU A 544 12.76 4.76 -17.06
C LEU A 544 12.95 3.55 -18.00
N PRO A 545 11.96 3.24 -18.86
CA PRO A 545 12.05 2.10 -19.78
C PRO A 545 13.32 2.13 -20.64
N ALA A 546 13.91 0.96 -20.86
CA ALA A 546 15.04 0.82 -21.76
C ALA A 546 14.69 1.28 -23.18
N ALA A 547 15.68 1.85 -23.87
CA ALA A 547 15.55 2.27 -25.25
C ALA A 547 15.12 1.11 -26.16
N THR A 548 14.23 1.41 -27.11
CA THR A 548 13.74 0.45 -28.11
C THR A 548 14.40 0.64 -29.48
N GLY A 549 15.03 1.78 -29.71
CA GLY A 549 15.76 2.15 -30.92
C GLY A 549 17.29 2.15 -30.77
N SER A 550 17.96 2.66 -31.81
CA SER A 550 19.41 2.83 -31.86
C SER A 550 19.80 4.30 -31.70
N ALA A 551 21.07 4.57 -31.40
CA ALA A 551 21.60 5.91 -31.15
C ALA A 551 21.23 6.92 -32.24
N SER A 552 20.41 7.92 -31.86
CA SER A 552 19.91 8.94 -32.79
C SER A 552 20.82 10.18 -32.92
N PHE A 553 21.75 10.37 -31.96
CA PHE A 553 22.75 11.45 -32.01
C PHE A 553 24.09 10.95 -32.57
N ARG A 554 24.79 11.83 -33.29
CA ARG A 554 26.05 11.50 -33.99
C ARG A 554 27.23 11.22 -33.07
N ASP A 555 27.16 11.66 -31.81
CA ASP A 555 28.27 11.70 -30.86
C ASP A 555 28.01 10.90 -29.57
N VAL A 556 26.96 10.07 -29.52
CA VAL A 556 26.63 9.27 -28.32
C VAL A 556 27.05 7.80 -28.42
N ALA A 557 27.51 7.35 -29.59
CA ALA A 557 27.88 5.95 -29.80
C ALA A 557 29.06 5.49 -28.92
N ALA A 558 29.93 6.42 -28.51
CA ALA A 558 31.07 6.14 -27.62
C ALA A 558 30.77 6.44 -26.14
N SER A 559 29.59 6.99 -25.83
CA SER A 559 29.20 7.28 -24.45
C SER A 559 28.87 5.98 -23.71
N PRO A 560 29.36 5.77 -22.48
CA PRO A 560 28.96 4.64 -21.65
C PRO A 560 27.46 4.67 -21.31
N TYR A 561 26.81 5.83 -21.43
CA TYR A 561 25.39 6.05 -21.13
C TYR A 561 24.54 6.22 -22.39
N GLY A 562 25.04 5.78 -23.55
CA GLY A 562 24.33 5.93 -24.83
C GLY A 562 22.91 5.35 -24.84
N ALA A 563 22.68 4.25 -24.11
CA ALA A 563 21.35 3.64 -23.97
C ALA A 563 20.38 4.52 -23.18
N ASP A 564 20.84 5.12 -22.08
CA ASP A 564 20.02 6.01 -21.24
C ASP A 564 19.69 7.30 -21.98
N ILE A 565 20.67 7.86 -22.72
CA ILE A 565 20.45 9.03 -23.58
C ILE A 565 19.41 8.74 -24.65
N GLN A 566 19.45 7.54 -25.25
CA GLN A 566 18.47 7.13 -26.25
C GLN A 566 17.07 6.91 -25.63
N ALA A 567 16.99 6.29 -24.45
CA ALA A 567 15.74 6.07 -23.74
C ALA A 567 15.05 7.41 -23.40
N ALA A 568 15.82 8.35 -22.83
CA ALA A 568 15.31 9.66 -22.48
C ALA A 568 14.95 10.51 -23.73
N LEU A 569 15.57 10.28 -24.89
CA LEU A 569 15.14 10.85 -26.17
C LEU A 569 13.78 10.29 -26.62
N GLU A 570 13.61 8.97 -26.56
CA GLU A 570 12.36 8.29 -26.96
C GLU A 570 11.16 8.70 -26.10
N LEU A 571 11.41 8.99 -24.82
CA LEU A 571 10.43 9.54 -23.88
C LEU A 571 10.20 11.05 -24.05
N GLY A 572 10.91 11.69 -24.98
CA GLY A 572 10.76 13.12 -25.26
C GLY A 572 11.42 14.05 -24.22
N LEU A 573 12.25 13.53 -23.31
CA LEU A 573 12.89 14.32 -22.25
C LEU A 573 13.98 15.27 -22.78
N LEU A 574 14.58 14.98 -23.94
CA LEU A 574 15.68 15.77 -24.52
C LEU A 574 15.56 15.97 -26.03
N ASN A 575 16.13 17.07 -26.54
CA ASN A 575 16.14 17.42 -27.98
C ASN A 575 17.55 17.56 -28.58
N GLY A 576 18.62 17.26 -27.81
CA GLY A 576 20.02 17.50 -28.20
C GLY A 576 20.43 18.98 -28.17
N THR A 577 21.58 19.32 -28.74
CA THR A 577 22.08 20.71 -28.87
C THR A 577 21.80 21.34 -30.24
N GLY A 578 21.06 20.63 -31.12
CA GLY A 578 20.88 20.98 -32.53
C GLY A 578 21.83 20.22 -33.47
N ASN A 579 21.50 20.20 -34.78
CA ASN A 579 22.28 19.55 -35.85
C ASN A 579 22.61 18.06 -35.65
N GLY A 580 21.82 17.35 -34.83
CA GLY A 580 22.00 15.92 -34.56
C GLY A 580 23.11 15.57 -33.56
N TYR A 581 23.52 16.52 -32.71
CA TYR A 581 24.51 16.29 -31.63
C TYR A 581 23.87 16.39 -30.23
N PHE A 582 24.40 15.62 -29.28
CA PHE A 582 24.04 15.69 -27.86
C PHE A 582 25.12 16.33 -26.99
N ARG A 583 26.41 16.17 -27.34
CA ARG A 583 27.59 16.63 -26.60
C ARG A 583 27.69 16.02 -25.19
N PRO A 584 27.87 14.69 -25.07
CA PRO A 584 27.77 13.98 -23.79
C PRO A 584 28.67 14.53 -22.67
N GLU A 585 29.96 14.72 -22.94
CA GLU A 585 30.97 15.13 -21.95
C GLU A 585 30.92 16.63 -21.58
N ARG A 586 30.09 17.44 -22.26
CA ARG A 586 29.98 18.86 -21.92
C ARG A 586 29.26 19.00 -20.58
N PRO A 587 29.70 19.91 -19.69
CA PRO A 587 28.91 20.31 -18.52
C PRO A 587 27.49 20.73 -18.91
N ILE A 588 26.49 20.18 -18.22
CA ILE A 588 25.09 20.55 -18.43
C ILE A 588 24.83 21.92 -17.82
N LYS A 589 24.11 22.78 -18.55
CA LYS A 589 23.65 24.05 -17.98
C LYS A 589 22.42 23.82 -17.09
N ARG A 590 22.25 24.65 -16.05
CA ARG A 590 21.08 24.56 -15.16
C ARG A 590 19.74 24.66 -15.91
N GLU A 591 19.65 25.49 -16.94
CA GLU A 591 18.42 25.61 -17.74
C GLU A 591 18.12 24.38 -18.60
N GLU A 592 19.14 23.62 -19.00
CA GLU A 592 18.97 22.36 -19.73
C GLU A 592 18.45 21.26 -18.79
N ALA A 593 19.03 21.17 -17.59
CA ALA A 593 18.55 20.30 -16.53
C ALA A 593 17.08 20.61 -16.18
N ALA A 594 16.73 21.89 -16.04
CA ALA A 594 15.36 22.31 -15.74
C ALA A 594 14.36 21.84 -16.80
N VAL A 595 14.71 21.89 -18.08
CA VAL A 595 13.83 21.38 -19.15
C VAL A 595 13.64 19.87 -19.06
N ILE A 596 14.70 19.11 -18.79
CA ILE A 596 14.61 17.64 -18.63
C ILE A 596 13.71 17.30 -17.43
N VAL A 597 13.95 17.93 -16.27
CA VAL A 597 13.19 17.67 -15.04
C VAL A 597 11.72 18.06 -15.21
N ARG A 598 11.42 19.20 -15.82
CA ARG A 598 10.03 19.60 -16.10
C ARG A 598 9.32 18.54 -16.96
N ARG A 599 9.97 18.07 -18.03
CA ARG A 599 9.38 17.05 -18.91
C ARG A 599 9.19 15.73 -18.19
N LEU A 600 10.12 15.35 -17.31
CA LEU A 600 9.98 14.18 -16.44
C LEU A 600 8.70 14.30 -15.59
N LEU A 601 8.49 15.44 -14.92
CA LEU A 601 7.28 15.69 -14.15
C LEU A 601 6.01 15.56 -15.02
N GLU A 602 6.00 16.15 -16.21
CA GLU A 602 4.86 16.10 -17.13
C GLU A 602 4.53 14.67 -17.58
N ILE A 603 5.53 13.85 -17.93
CA ILE A 603 5.29 12.44 -18.30
C ILE A 603 4.87 11.58 -17.10
N SER A 604 5.23 11.99 -15.89
CA SER A 604 4.75 11.41 -14.63
C SER A 604 3.34 11.88 -14.25
N GLY A 605 2.69 12.69 -15.07
CA GLY A 605 1.31 13.15 -14.88
C GLY A 605 1.17 14.42 -14.03
N VAL A 606 2.28 15.07 -13.66
CA VAL A 606 2.24 16.36 -12.96
C VAL A 606 1.78 17.45 -13.92
N ARG A 607 0.72 18.17 -13.53
CA ARG A 607 0.24 19.33 -14.27
C ARG A 607 1.06 20.55 -13.86
N ILE A 608 1.62 21.25 -14.84
CA ILE A 608 2.42 22.44 -14.61
C ILE A 608 1.62 23.65 -15.06
N ALA A 609 1.19 24.47 -14.09
CA ALA A 609 0.41 25.68 -14.34
C ALA A 609 1.28 26.83 -14.88
N ASP A 610 0.63 27.86 -15.42
CA ASP A 610 1.30 29.07 -15.86
C ASP A 610 1.92 29.82 -14.67
N SER A 611 3.25 29.95 -14.68
CA SER A 611 3.99 30.58 -13.60
C SER A 611 3.99 32.10 -13.66
N GLN A 612 3.70 32.73 -12.52
CA GLN A 612 3.84 34.18 -12.29
C GLN A 612 5.25 34.58 -11.84
N THR A 613 6.16 33.63 -11.64
CA THR A 613 7.53 33.92 -11.20
C THR A 613 8.25 34.78 -12.23
N ALA A 614 8.76 35.93 -11.78
CA ALA A 614 9.61 36.81 -12.57
C ALA A 614 11.06 36.34 -12.47
N LEU A 615 11.73 36.18 -13.61
CA LEU A 615 13.13 35.75 -13.66
C LEU A 615 14.05 36.97 -13.83
N ALA A 616 15.20 36.94 -13.17
CA ALA A 616 16.30 37.83 -13.50
C ALA A 616 16.80 37.58 -14.95
N PRO A 617 17.42 38.57 -15.62
CA PRO A 617 17.95 38.39 -16.96
C PRO A 617 18.95 37.23 -17.08
N GLY A 618 18.92 36.51 -18.20
CA GLY A 618 19.93 35.48 -18.54
C GLY A 618 19.36 34.08 -18.83
N THR A 619 18.10 33.82 -18.51
CA THR A 619 17.42 32.57 -18.93
C THR A 619 17.08 32.62 -20.41
N SER A 620 17.41 31.55 -21.14
CA SER A 620 17.04 31.44 -22.55
C SER A 620 15.52 31.32 -22.72
N LYS A 621 14.95 31.94 -23.76
CA LYS A 621 13.50 31.96 -23.99
C LYS A 621 12.85 30.57 -24.03
N TRP A 622 13.56 29.57 -24.58
CA TRP A 622 13.09 28.19 -24.69
C TRP A 622 13.06 27.44 -23.34
N ALA A 623 13.75 27.95 -22.31
CA ALA A 623 13.85 27.33 -21.00
C ALA A 623 13.05 28.07 -19.91
N GLU A 624 12.54 29.28 -20.20
CA GLU A 624 11.85 30.13 -19.21
C GLU A 624 10.75 29.39 -18.46
N THR A 625 9.85 28.69 -19.16
CA THR A 625 8.75 27.95 -18.52
C THR A 625 9.26 26.87 -17.57
N SER A 626 10.33 26.16 -17.95
CA SER A 626 10.87 25.07 -17.13
C SER A 626 11.64 25.57 -15.91
N VAL A 627 12.42 26.64 -16.07
CA VAL A 627 13.11 27.29 -14.95
C VAL A 627 12.08 27.82 -13.93
N LYS A 628 11.03 28.48 -14.41
CA LYS A 628 9.93 28.94 -13.56
C LYS A 628 9.24 27.80 -12.83
N ALA A 629 8.93 26.70 -13.53
CA ALA A 629 8.31 25.53 -12.91
C ALA A 629 9.15 24.96 -11.76
N LEU A 630 10.46 24.79 -11.95
CA LEU A 630 11.34 24.30 -10.89
C LEU A 630 11.41 25.27 -9.69
N ILE A 631 11.36 26.58 -9.92
CA ILE A 631 11.31 27.57 -8.84
C ILE A 631 9.99 27.47 -8.07
N ASP A 632 8.86 27.37 -8.77
CA ASP A 632 7.53 27.30 -8.15
C ASP A 632 7.37 26.02 -7.34
N PHE A 633 7.86 24.89 -7.86
CA PHE A 633 7.90 23.61 -7.15
C PHE A 633 9.05 23.49 -6.13
N LYS A 634 9.88 24.53 -5.99
CA LYS A 634 11.08 24.54 -5.14
C LYS A 634 12.03 23.34 -5.39
N ILE A 635 12.14 22.88 -6.63
CA ILE A 635 13.08 21.84 -7.06
C ILE A 635 14.41 22.51 -7.46
N HIS A 636 15.08 23.08 -6.46
CA HIS A 636 16.40 23.70 -6.59
C HIS A 636 17.09 23.78 -5.23
N GLY A 637 18.41 23.99 -5.21
CA GLY A 637 19.15 24.18 -3.97
C GLY A 637 19.22 25.66 -3.53
N PRO A 638 20.07 25.97 -2.54
CA PRO A 638 20.29 27.32 -2.03
C PRO A 638 20.98 28.28 -3.03
N GLU A 639 21.41 27.80 -4.19
CA GLU A 639 22.02 28.64 -5.24
C GLU A 639 21.05 29.62 -5.89
N VAL A 640 19.74 29.37 -5.81
CA VAL A 640 18.71 30.24 -6.35
C VAL A 640 18.38 31.33 -5.35
N SER A 641 18.64 32.57 -5.73
CA SER A 641 18.42 33.75 -4.88
C SER A 641 17.21 34.55 -5.36
N PHE A 642 16.46 35.13 -4.42
CA PHE A 642 15.33 36.01 -4.71
C PHE A 642 15.68 37.45 -4.33
N GLY A 643 15.50 38.40 -5.24
CA GLY A 643 15.81 39.82 -5.00
C GLY A 643 15.04 40.72 -5.97
N ASN A 644 14.59 41.89 -5.49
CA ASN A 644 13.79 42.85 -6.28
C ASN A 644 12.54 42.23 -6.94
N GLY A 645 11.91 41.25 -6.29
CA GLY A 645 10.75 40.53 -6.83
C GLY A 645 11.08 39.56 -7.98
N GLN A 646 12.36 39.32 -8.26
CA GLN A 646 12.82 38.40 -9.31
C GLN A 646 13.62 37.24 -8.71
N ALA A 647 13.51 36.07 -9.33
CA ALA A 647 14.31 34.89 -9.02
C ALA A 647 15.52 34.81 -9.96
N ASN A 648 16.72 34.70 -9.39
CA ASN A 648 17.96 34.45 -10.11
C ASN A 648 18.34 32.97 -10.01
N TYR A 649 18.02 32.23 -11.06
CA TYR A 649 18.32 30.80 -11.17
C TYR A 649 19.78 30.51 -11.59
N GLY A 650 20.49 31.50 -12.16
CA GLY A 650 21.80 31.30 -12.75
C GLY A 650 21.78 30.36 -13.97
N SER A 651 20.73 30.44 -14.78
CA SER A 651 20.40 29.54 -15.92
C SER A 651 21.56 29.14 -16.83
N GLN A 652 22.51 30.05 -17.10
CA GLN A 652 23.66 29.79 -17.97
C GLN A 652 24.85 29.10 -17.28
N LYS A 653 24.84 28.99 -15.95
CA LYS A 653 25.90 28.31 -15.19
C LYS A 653 25.84 26.80 -15.44
N SER A 654 27.00 26.16 -15.33
CA SER A 654 27.07 24.69 -15.29
C SER A 654 26.49 24.19 -13.97
N LEU A 655 25.72 23.12 -14.04
CA LEU A 655 25.22 22.41 -12.87
C LEU A 655 26.34 21.54 -12.29
N ASN A 656 26.43 21.47 -10.96
CA ASN A 656 27.43 20.67 -10.24
C ASN A 656 26.77 19.53 -9.44
N VAL A 657 27.60 18.68 -8.83
CA VAL A 657 27.13 17.48 -8.11
C VAL A 657 26.18 17.81 -6.96
N GLN A 658 26.44 18.88 -6.19
CA GLN A 658 25.56 19.27 -5.08
C GLN A 658 24.19 19.79 -5.55
N GLU A 659 24.14 20.51 -6.67
CA GLU A 659 22.90 20.97 -7.30
C GLU A 659 22.11 19.80 -7.88
N LEU A 660 22.80 18.82 -8.50
CA LEU A 660 22.16 17.56 -8.93
C LEU A 660 21.53 16.83 -7.74
N ALA A 661 22.27 16.70 -6.64
CA ALA A 661 21.79 16.05 -5.42
C ALA A 661 20.55 16.77 -4.85
N ALA A 662 20.53 18.11 -4.86
CA ALA A 662 19.35 18.87 -4.46
C ALA A 662 18.13 18.52 -5.32
N ILE A 663 18.27 18.53 -6.65
CA ILE A 663 17.18 18.16 -7.57
C ILE A 663 16.70 16.73 -7.32
N MET A 664 17.62 15.75 -7.27
CA MET A 664 17.26 14.35 -7.06
C MET A 664 16.52 14.15 -5.72
N PHE A 665 17.02 14.75 -4.64
CA PHE A 665 16.37 14.68 -3.33
C PHE A 665 14.96 15.29 -3.35
N LEU A 666 14.80 16.47 -3.95
CA LEU A 666 13.54 17.21 -3.97
C LEU A 666 12.49 16.57 -4.88
N LEU A 667 12.89 15.74 -5.84
CA LEU A 667 11.96 14.89 -6.59
C LEU A 667 11.45 13.71 -5.76
N GLN A 668 12.20 13.28 -4.74
CA GLN A 668 11.78 12.23 -3.79
C GLN A 668 10.95 12.78 -2.63
N LEU A 669 11.33 13.96 -2.10
CA LEU A 669 10.69 14.64 -0.97
C LEU A 669 10.58 16.15 -1.25
N PRO A 670 9.56 16.59 -2.00
CA PRO A 670 9.42 17.98 -2.38
C PRO A 670 8.99 18.85 -1.20
N GLU A 671 9.38 20.14 -1.22
CA GLU A 671 9.01 21.11 -0.18
C GLU A 671 7.61 21.73 -0.39
N VAL A 672 6.96 21.43 -1.52
CA VAL A 672 5.60 21.85 -1.87
C VAL A 672 4.90 20.74 -2.66
N SER A 673 3.57 20.76 -2.69
CA SER A 673 2.80 19.77 -3.44
C SER A 673 3.11 19.80 -4.93
N LEU A 674 3.33 18.62 -5.52
CA LEU A 674 3.53 18.44 -6.96
C LEU A 674 2.22 18.21 -7.73
N ILE A 675 1.08 18.06 -7.05
CA ILE A 675 -0.20 17.63 -7.65
C ILE A 675 -1.24 18.77 -7.61
N GLN A 676 -0.81 20.02 -7.85
CA GLN A 676 -1.70 21.19 -7.81
C GLN A 676 -2.54 21.38 -9.08
#